data_AF-A0A9D7SU24-F1
#
_entry.id   AF-A0A9D7SU24-F1
#
_cell.length_a   1.000
_cell.length_b   1.000
_cell.length_c   1.000
_cell.angle_alpha   90.00
_cell.angle_beta   90.00
_cell.angle_gamma   90.00
#
_symmetry.space_group_name_H-M   'P 1'
#
loop_
_entity.id
_entity.type
_entity.pdbx_description
1 polymer ?
#
loop_
_entity_poly.entity_id
_entity_poly.type
_entity_poly.pdbx_seq_one_letter_code
_entity_poly.pdbx_strand_id
1 'polypeptide(L)'
;GCNPSPVDIEAALGTATVTQGCSMNTITVTDSPVTGDTCLLSQTRTFSIFDLCSNSLIEVSRTITWTHDNGRPVITATGTTLTLGCNPSAADIEAALGTAIVTDNCHINTIIITDGLVIGESICAVSQTRTFNASDICGNVALSVTRTVTWSNDTQIPVITPSGTTLALGCNPTAGDIEAALGTATVEDNCSVGTLEITDGPIQGGQCLRTRTRTFNVTDACGNVAIEVSRTITWSEDTIAPVITATGTTLSLGCNPKANDIEDALGTATADDNCTVGIPDVTDGPIMGESSCLLSRTRTFNVTDQCGNTALQVSRTVTWTIDNVDPVISGTMVSMTINGCDASDAPAAVTTFAGLQSLGLSIHDICTADGSLVVTSFDVVSGLCPVVITRTYIIADACTNSATASQVITVQDVTPPNVIAGTIADCYFTIPLAETAAIEATVATDDCSGFLNYAVLSTENPSGGILITVTVTDVCGNSNFVTYTTLINCSQLKVSVFIEGPFDPVLGNMSTLLNEYHILPGQDPINSTNILAQQLGVASPHGQPYNIAPWNYAGTEGDQYGDDIGDIPYPQTVVDWVLLSVRSGDSLASSEVWKYAAMVLMDGTVDIPANSPPLPLTEGAGYYIVLEHRNSLPVMSTKVIAQNSALQFDFRQNQSWILNLGIPLGYGQHLVGDAYMMYPANGEQINTRGDIISPDEGQWLFDNGSLFRYKSGDHDMNGNVDATDEFLWLLNNSIFTLIPF
;
A
#
# COMPACT_ATOMS: atom_id res chain seq x y z
N GLY A 1 -60.73 -74.51 -136.09
CA GLY A 1 -60.61 -74.02 -134.70
C GLY A 1 -59.44 -74.71 -134.02
N CYS A 2 -59.21 -74.44 -132.73
CA CYS A 2 -58.41 -75.31 -131.86
C CYS A 2 -59.32 -76.50 -131.47
N ASN A 3 -59.00 -77.71 -131.92
CA ASN A 3 -59.76 -78.97 -131.73
C ASN A 3 -61.29 -78.91 -132.08
N PRO A 4 -61.69 -78.57 -133.33
CA PRO A 4 -63.08 -78.63 -133.81
C PRO A 4 -63.51 -80.07 -134.16
N SER A 5 -64.80 -80.32 -134.34
CA SER A 5 -65.33 -81.69 -134.44
C SER A 5 -65.37 -82.27 -135.86
N PRO A 6 -65.33 -83.61 -135.99
CA PRO A 6 -65.63 -84.32 -137.25
C PRO A 6 -66.96 -83.98 -137.91
N VAL A 7 -67.93 -83.41 -137.18
CA VAL A 7 -69.23 -82.97 -137.74
C VAL A 7 -69.14 -81.56 -138.30
N ASP A 8 -68.41 -80.65 -137.65
CA ASP A 8 -68.08 -79.33 -138.23
C ASP A 8 -67.29 -79.51 -139.53
N ILE A 9 -66.40 -80.51 -139.53
CA ILE A 9 -65.61 -81.01 -140.65
C ILE A 9 -66.54 -81.53 -141.77
N GLU A 10 -67.36 -82.55 -141.54
CA GLU A 10 -68.27 -83.12 -142.55
C GLU A 10 -69.26 -82.10 -143.12
N ALA A 11 -69.90 -81.28 -142.25
CA ALA A 11 -70.79 -80.20 -142.69
C ALA A 11 -70.05 -79.15 -143.53
N ALA A 12 -68.74 -78.97 -143.30
CA ALA A 12 -67.88 -78.11 -144.11
C ALA A 12 -67.26 -78.80 -145.34
N LEU A 13 -67.57 -80.07 -145.65
CA LEU A 13 -67.29 -80.70 -146.96
C LEU A 13 -68.43 -80.46 -147.98
N GLY A 14 -69.69 -80.44 -147.55
CA GLY A 14 -70.82 -79.89 -148.31
C GLY A 14 -71.39 -80.75 -149.46
N THR A 15 -72.16 -80.11 -150.35
CA THR A 15 -72.96 -80.70 -151.46
C THR A 15 -73.03 -79.78 -152.70
N ALA A 16 -73.45 -80.29 -153.88
CA ALA A 16 -73.49 -79.55 -155.16
C ALA A 16 -74.81 -79.75 -155.96
N THR A 17 -75.14 -78.81 -156.86
CA THR A 17 -76.38 -78.77 -157.68
C THR A 17 -76.18 -78.10 -159.05
N VAL A 18 -77.04 -78.38 -160.04
CA VAL A 18 -76.97 -77.86 -161.44
C VAL A 18 -78.31 -77.25 -161.87
N THR A 19 -78.31 -76.21 -162.73
CA THR A 19 -79.47 -75.30 -162.87
C THR A 19 -80.08 -75.08 -164.27
N GLN A 20 -79.40 -75.28 -165.40
CA GLN A 20 -80.03 -75.30 -166.75
C GLN A 20 -79.27 -76.17 -167.76
N GLY A 21 -80.00 -76.78 -168.70
CA GLY A 21 -79.46 -77.56 -169.82
C GLY A 21 -80.58 -78.15 -170.70
N CYS A 22 -80.32 -78.30 -172.00
CA CYS A 22 -81.30 -78.86 -172.95
C CYS A 22 -81.32 -80.41 -172.88
N SER A 23 -82.15 -80.94 -171.97
CA SER A 23 -82.22 -82.36 -171.52
C SER A 23 -81.24 -82.69 -170.39
N MET A 24 -81.63 -83.62 -169.51
CA MET A 24 -81.03 -83.79 -168.16
C MET A 24 -79.90 -84.83 -168.08
N ASN A 25 -78.89 -84.53 -167.25
CA ASN A 25 -77.83 -85.43 -166.76
C ASN A 25 -77.69 -85.31 -165.21
N THR A 26 -76.97 -86.24 -164.57
CA THR A 26 -76.78 -86.32 -163.10
C THR A 26 -75.32 -86.12 -162.62
N ILE A 27 -75.13 -85.79 -161.34
CA ILE A 27 -73.83 -85.49 -160.68
C ILE A 27 -73.31 -86.72 -159.90
N THR A 28 -71.99 -86.87 -159.77
CA THR A 28 -71.26 -87.90 -158.97
C THR A 28 -70.40 -87.26 -157.88
N VAL A 29 -70.00 -87.99 -156.81
CA VAL A 29 -69.26 -87.45 -155.64
C VAL A 29 -68.23 -88.47 -155.08
N THR A 30 -67.04 -88.02 -154.63
CA THR A 30 -65.95 -88.83 -154.04
C THR A 30 -65.05 -88.05 -153.06
N ASP A 31 -64.50 -88.73 -152.03
CA ASP A 31 -63.74 -88.12 -150.93
C ASP A 31 -62.27 -88.62 -150.83
N SER A 32 -61.45 -87.86 -150.10
CA SER A 32 -60.02 -88.12 -149.83
C SER A 32 -59.75 -88.49 -148.36
N PRO A 33 -58.60 -89.15 -148.05
CA PRO A 33 -58.16 -89.39 -146.67
C PRO A 33 -57.85 -88.12 -145.87
N VAL A 34 -57.76 -88.28 -144.54
CA VAL A 34 -57.29 -87.23 -143.61
C VAL A 34 -55.76 -87.21 -143.57
N THR A 35 -55.12 -86.04 -143.57
CA THR A 35 -53.65 -85.87 -143.49
C THR A 35 -53.23 -84.69 -142.62
N GLY A 36 -52.06 -84.80 -141.97
CA GLY A 36 -51.47 -83.74 -141.13
C GLY A 36 -50.39 -84.26 -140.16
N ASP A 37 -50.03 -83.46 -139.16
CA ASP A 37 -49.06 -83.75 -138.10
C ASP A 37 -49.71 -83.77 -136.70
N THR A 38 -48.90 -83.81 -135.63
CA THR A 38 -49.40 -83.88 -134.24
C THR A 38 -50.00 -82.57 -133.72
N CYS A 39 -49.89 -81.47 -134.47
CA CYS A 39 -50.37 -80.13 -134.13
C CYS A 39 -51.43 -79.62 -135.13
N LEU A 40 -51.54 -80.15 -136.36
CA LEU A 40 -52.51 -79.74 -137.39
C LEU A 40 -52.98 -80.88 -138.33
N LEU A 41 -54.28 -80.96 -138.67
CA LEU A 41 -54.92 -82.03 -139.48
C LEU A 41 -55.88 -81.50 -140.58
N SER A 42 -56.22 -82.29 -141.62
CA SER A 42 -56.99 -81.85 -142.82
C SER A 42 -57.68 -82.95 -143.67
N GLN A 43 -58.72 -82.62 -144.50
CA GLN A 43 -59.44 -83.57 -145.41
C GLN A 43 -60.12 -82.90 -146.65
N THR A 44 -60.48 -83.64 -147.72
CA THR A 44 -61.05 -83.15 -149.02
C THR A 44 -62.20 -83.99 -149.62
N ARG A 45 -63.16 -83.36 -150.34
CA ARG A 45 -64.31 -83.92 -151.10
C ARG A 45 -64.43 -83.36 -152.53
N THR A 46 -64.90 -84.13 -153.51
CA THR A 46 -64.99 -83.79 -154.96
C THR A 46 -66.36 -84.18 -155.57
N PHE A 47 -66.84 -83.41 -156.56
CA PHE A 47 -68.12 -83.58 -157.27
C PHE A 47 -67.95 -83.44 -158.81
N SER A 48 -68.68 -84.19 -159.65
CA SER A 48 -68.51 -84.14 -161.12
C SER A 48 -69.74 -84.45 -161.99
N ILE A 49 -69.83 -83.83 -163.19
CA ILE A 49 -70.94 -83.96 -164.18
C ILE A 49 -70.47 -83.73 -165.63
N PHE A 50 -71.16 -84.29 -166.63
CA PHE A 50 -70.86 -84.18 -168.06
C PHE A 50 -71.90 -83.34 -168.84
N ASP A 51 -71.43 -82.39 -169.67
CA ASP A 51 -72.25 -81.58 -170.58
C ASP A 51 -72.21 -82.13 -172.03
N LEU A 52 -73.39 -82.32 -172.63
CA LEU A 52 -73.56 -82.84 -173.99
C LEU A 52 -73.51 -81.76 -175.07
N CYS A 53 -73.69 -80.48 -174.73
CA CYS A 53 -73.59 -79.37 -175.69
C CYS A 53 -72.13 -78.96 -175.96
N SER A 54 -71.26 -79.06 -174.96
CA SER A 54 -69.80 -78.86 -175.09
C SER A 54 -68.99 -80.16 -175.08
N ASN A 55 -69.65 -81.32 -174.95
CA ASN A 55 -69.05 -82.66 -174.96
C ASN A 55 -67.92 -82.84 -173.92
N SER A 56 -68.09 -82.24 -172.73
CA SER A 56 -67.03 -82.01 -171.73
C SER A 56 -67.45 -82.43 -170.31
N LEU A 57 -66.50 -82.97 -169.53
CA LEU A 57 -66.65 -83.24 -168.10
C LEU A 57 -66.27 -82.00 -167.27
N ILE A 58 -66.99 -81.74 -166.18
CA ILE A 58 -66.74 -80.65 -165.22
C ILE A 58 -66.65 -81.27 -163.81
N GLU A 59 -65.61 -80.92 -163.06
CA GLU A 59 -65.39 -81.37 -161.67
C GLU A 59 -65.06 -80.19 -160.74
N VAL A 60 -65.44 -80.28 -159.46
CA VAL A 60 -65.17 -79.27 -158.40
C VAL A 60 -64.93 -79.95 -157.05
N SER A 61 -64.16 -79.34 -156.14
CA SER A 61 -63.81 -79.95 -154.84
C SER A 61 -63.71 -78.93 -153.68
N ARG A 62 -63.62 -79.45 -152.44
CA ARG A 62 -63.63 -78.68 -151.18
C ARG A 62 -62.80 -79.36 -150.07
N THR A 63 -62.06 -78.57 -149.30
CA THR A 63 -61.05 -79.03 -148.31
C THR A 63 -61.19 -78.26 -146.98
N ILE A 64 -60.74 -78.86 -145.87
CA ILE A 64 -60.90 -78.38 -144.49
C ILE A 64 -59.69 -78.74 -143.61
N THR A 65 -59.42 -77.97 -142.54
CA THR A 65 -58.24 -78.10 -141.67
C THR A 65 -58.53 -77.75 -140.20
N TRP A 66 -57.69 -78.19 -139.25
CA TRP A 66 -57.76 -77.76 -137.84
C TRP A 66 -56.46 -77.85 -137.03
N THR A 67 -56.40 -77.10 -135.93
CA THR A 67 -55.23 -76.93 -135.05
C THR A 67 -55.40 -77.66 -133.72
N HIS A 68 -54.29 -78.10 -133.16
CA HIS A 68 -54.08 -78.72 -131.85
C HIS A 68 -52.87 -78.00 -131.22
N ASP A 69 -53.12 -76.78 -130.76
CA ASP A 69 -52.13 -75.71 -130.55
C ASP A 69 -51.33 -75.83 -129.25
N ASN A 70 -50.15 -75.21 -129.24
CA ASN A 70 -49.10 -75.33 -128.24
C ASN A 70 -48.66 -73.99 -127.59
N GLY A 71 -49.21 -72.83 -127.99
CA GLY A 71 -48.78 -71.44 -127.66
C GLY A 71 -47.96 -71.12 -126.38
N ARG A 72 -47.07 -70.11 -126.46
CA ARG A 72 -46.26 -69.63 -125.31
C ARG A 72 -47.06 -68.70 -124.40
N PRO A 73 -47.04 -68.90 -123.07
CA PRO A 73 -47.70 -67.98 -122.14
C PRO A 73 -46.95 -66.65 -121.99
N VAL A 74 -47.69 -65.60 -121.64
CA VAL A 74 -47.20 -64.25 -121.33
C VAL A 74 -47.48 -63.93 -119.85
N ILE A 75 -46.44 -63.52 -119.10
CA ILE A 75 -46.54 -63.11 -117.69
C ILE A 75 -46.71 -61.59 -117.58
N THR A 76 -47.62 -61.13 -116.72
CA THR A 76 -47.81 -59.71 -116.35
C THR A 76 -47.81 -59.57 -114.82
N ALA A 77 -46.82 -58.87 -114.26
CA ALA A 77 -46.70 -58.67 -112.80
C ALA A 77 -47.35 -57.36 -112.30
N THR A 78 -47.73 -57.34 -111.02
CA THR A 78 -48.45 -56.26 -110.32
C THR A 78 -47.86 -56.04 -108.92
N GLY A 79 -48.10 -54.88 -108.30
CA GLY A 79 -47.70 -54.59 -106.92
C GLY A 79 -47.76 -53.09 -106.58
N THR A 80 -47.38 -52.71 -105.35
CA THR A 80 -47.50 -51.34 -104.80
C THR A 80 -46.15 -50.65 -104.54
N THR A 81 -45.46 -50.94 -103.43
CA THR A 81 -44.52 -49.98 -102.79
C THR A 81 -43.18 -50.63 -102.41
N LEU A 82 -42.12 -50.50 -103.22
CA LEU A 82 -40.87 -51.29 -103.03
C LEU A 82 -39.93 -50.83 -101.90
N THR A 83 -40.23 -49.75 -101.17
CA THR A 83 -39.51 -49.35 -99.95
C THR A 83 -40.47 -48.67 -98.98
N LEU A 84 -40.34 -48.99 -97.69
CA LEU A 84 -41.49 -48.97 -96.77
C LEU A 84 -41.32 -48.11 -95.52
N GLY A 85 -40.23 -47.34 -95.48
CA GLY A 85 -39.80 -46.59 -94.31
C GLY A 85 -38.92 -47.39 -93.38
N CYS A 86 -38.74 -46.82 -92.19
CA CYS A 86 -38.37 -47.49 -90.97
C CYS A 86 -39.66 -47.92 -90.25
N ASN A 87 -39.67 -49.07 -89.55
CA ASN A 87 -40.88 -49.68 -88.98
C ASN A 87 -41.99 -49.92 -90.03
N PRO A 88 -41.80 -50.92 -90.92
CA PRO A 88 -42.25 -50.84 -92.31
C PRO A 88 -43.11 -52.04 -92.72
N SER A 89 -44.40 -51.84 -93.00
CA SER A 89 -45.36 -52.94 -92.83
C SER A 89 -45.14 -54.14 -93.79
N ALA A 90 -45.25 -55.35 -93.25
CA ALA A 90 -45.15 -56.59 -94.03
C ALA A 90 -46.22 -56.69 -95.13
N ALA A 91 -47.37 -56.03 -94.96
CA ALA A 91 -48.41 -55.95 -95.98
C ALA A 91 -47.99 -55.06 -97.14
N ASP A 92 -47.30 -53.95 -96.85
CA ASP A 92 -46.67 -53.15 -97.90
C ASP A 92 -45.51 -53.93 -98.55
N ILE A 93 -44.76 -54.77 -97.82
CA ILE A 93 -43.71 -55.69 -98.37
C ILE A 93 -44.28 -56.67 -99.37
N GLU A 94 -45.39 -57.33 -99.03
CA GLU A 94 -45.96 -58.37 -99.86
C GLU A 94 -46.75 -57.76 -101.04
N ALA A 95 -47.44 -56.64 -100.82
CA ALA A 95 -47.98 -55.85 -101.91
C ALA A 95 -46.87 -55.28 -102.81
N ALA A 96 -45.68 -54.99 -102.28
CA ALA A 96 -44.51 -54.62 -103.06
C ALA A 96 -44.00 -55.77 -103.93
N LEU A 97 -43.66 -56.92 -103.34
CA LEU A 97 -43.15 -58.10 -104.04
C LEU A 97 -44.16 -58.61 -105.06
N GLY A 98 -45.45 -58.55 -104.72
CA GLY A 98 -46.56 -58.55 -105.67
C GLY A 98 -46.91 -59.91 -106.27
N THR A 99 -47.86 -59.87 -107.22
CA THR A 99 -48.43 -61.06 -107.88
C THR A 99 -48.33 -60.96 -109.40
N ALA A 100 -48.50 -62.06 -110.13
CA ALA A 100 -48.50 -62.05 -111.59
C ALA A 100 -49.64 -62.88 -112.21
N ILE A 101 -50.15 -62.41 -113.33
CA ILE A 101 -51.18 -63.02 -114.17
C ILE A 101 -50.50 -63.63 -115.40
N VAL A 102 -50.99 -64.77 -115.90
CA VAL A 102 -50.46 -65.45 -117.09
C VAL A 102 -51.58 -65.66 -118.10
N THR A 103 -51.32 -65.41 -119.38
CA THR A 103 -52.27 -65.59 -120.49
C THR A 103 -51.66 -66.42 -121.62
N ASP A 104 -52.48 -67.24 -122.30
CA ASP A 104 -52.09 -68.11 -123.41
C ASP A 104 -53.28 -68.36 -124.37
N ASN A 105 -53.02 -68.87 -125.58
CA ASN A 105 -54.00 -69.14 -126.63
C ASN A 105 -54.68 -70.53 -126.63
N CYS A 106 -54.08 -71.62 -126.13
CA CYS A 106 -54.77 -72.95 -126.07
C CYS A 106 -54.52 -73.83 -124.82
N HIS A 107 -53.75 -73.40 -123.81
CA HIS A 107 -53.96 -73.51 -122.33
C HIS A 107 -52.62 -73.44 -121.56
N ILE A 108 -52.59 -72.66 -120.46
CA ILE A 108 -51.45 -72.61 -119.52
C ILE A 108 -51.30 -73.91 -118.72
N ASN A 109 -50.09 -74.22 -118.26
CA ASN A 109 -49.78 -75.35 -117.39
C ASN A 109 -49.47 -74.92 -115.96
N THR A 110 -48.45 -74.08 -115.74
CA THR A 110 -48.03 -73.67 -114.39
C THR A 110 -47.31 -72.32 -114.39
N ILE A 111 -47.56 -71.51 -113.35
CA ILE A 111 -46.74 -70.36 -112.94
C ILE A 111 -45.86 -70.79 -111.74
N ILE A 112 -44.59 -70.38 -111.72
CA ILE A 112 -43.63 -70.60 -110.64
C ILE A 112 -43.20 -69.24 -110.09
N ILE A 113 -43.29 -69.08 -108.77
CA ILE A 113 -42.84 -67.89 -108.05
C ILE A 113 -41.64 -68.29 -107.17
N THR A 114 -40.61 -67.46 -107.07
CA THR A 114 -39.39 -67.78 -106.32
C THR A 114 -38.80 -66.53 -105.69
N ASP A 115 -38.75 -66.50 -104.35
CA ASP A 115 -38.18 -65.40 -103.60
C ASP A 115 -36.69 -65.66 -103.31
N GLY A 116 -35.87 -64.65 -103.57
CA GLY A 116 -34.45 -64.62 -103.17
C GLY A 116 -34.30 -64.29 -101.69
N LEU A 117 -33.09 -64.49 -101.15
CA LEU A 117 -32.83 -64.25 -99.74
C LEU A 117 -33.23 -62.84 -99.29
N VAL A 118 -33.68 -62.75 -98.03
CA VAL A 118 -33.62 -61.50 -97.27
C VAL A 118 -32.14 -61.26 -96.94
N ILE A 119 -31.53 -60.23 -97.51
CA ILE A 119 -30.15 -59.83 -97.21
C ILE A 119 -30.22 -58.88 -96.01
N GLY A 120 -29.71 -59.32 -94.87
CA GLY A 120 -29.37 -58.43 -93.75
C GLY A 120 -28.07 -57.70 -94.08
N GLU A 121 -28.16 -56.42 -94.43
CA GLU A 121 -27.06 -55.65 -94.99
C GLU A 121 -26.17 -54.99 -93.92
N SER A 122 -26.73 -54.72 -92.74
CA SER A 122 -26.02 -54.14 -91.60
C SER A 122 -26.71 -54.50 -90.27
N ILE A 123 -26.54 -53.66 -89.25
CA ILE A 123 -27.03 -53.88 -87.88
C ILE A 123 -28.56 -54.15 -87.80
N CYS A 124 -29.39 -53.82 -88.80
CA CYS A 124 -29.66 -52.42 -89.14
C CYS A 124 -30.28 -52.13 -90.54
N ALA A 125 -30.25 -53.06 -91.50
CA ALA A 125 -30.86 -52.84 -92.83
C ALA A 125 -31.19 -54.16 -93.54
N VAL A 126 -32.25 -54.18 -94.37
CA VAL A 126 -32.76 -55.43 -94.97
C VAL A 126 -33.42 -55.25 -96.35
N SER A 127 -33.19 -56.22 -97.26
CA SER A 127 -33.74 -56.26 -98.62
C SER A 127 -34.13 -57.68 -99.06
N GLN A 128 -35.11 -57.86 -99.95
CA GLN A 128 -35.61 -59.17 -100.44
C GLN A 128 -36.09 -59.12 -101.89
N THR A 129 -35.90 -60.19 -102.68
CA THR A 129 -36.32 -60.28 -104.09
C THR A 129 -37.38 -61.36 -104.34
N ARG A 130 -38.20 -61.21 -105.38
CA ARG A 130 -39.19 -62.15 -105.93
C ARG A 130 -39.01 -62.32 -107.45
N THR A 131 -39.28 -63.51 -107.96
CA THR A 131 -39.17 -63.92 -109.37
C THR A 131 -40.43 -64.66 -109.82
N PHE A 132 -40.85 -64.49 -111.08
CA PHE A 132 -42.00 -65.14 -111.70
C PHE A 132 -41.59 -65.83 -113.02
N ASN A 133 -42.02 -67.07 -113.25
CA ASN A 133 -41.80 -67.88 -114.46
C ASN A 133 -43.09 -68.64 -114.85
N ALA A 134 -43.25 -69.08 -116.10
CA ALA A 134 -44.44 -69.85 -116.52
C ALA A 134 -44.21 -70.76 -117.74
N SER A 135 -45.12 -71.72 -117.97
CA SER A 135 -45.14 -72.62 -119.16
C SER A 135 -46.56 -73.06 -119.53
N ASP A 136 -46.74 -73.47 -120.79
CA ASP A 136 -47.99 -74.02 -121.34
C ASP A 136 -48.08 -75.55 -121.23
N ILE A 137 -49.25 -76.10 -121.59
CA ILE A 137 -49.54 -77.56 -121.56
C ILE A 137 -48.73 -78.38 -122.59
N CYS A 138 -47.90 -77.70 -123.37
CA CYS A 138 -47.48 -78.09 -124.69
C CYS A 138 -45.97 -77.87 -124.95
N GLY A 139 -45.21 -77.56 -123.90
CA GLY A 139 -43.75 -77.59 -123.84
C GLY A 139 -43.05 -76.24 -124.01
N ASN A 140 -43.76 -75.12 -124.22
CA ASN A 140 -43.12 -73.81 -124.33
C ASN A 140 -43.15 -73.04 -123.00
N VAL A 141 -42.36 -71.97 -122.93
CA VAL A 141 -41.95 -71.32 -121.67
C VAL A 141 -42.01 -69.81 -121.83
N ALA A 142 -42.51 -69.11 -120.81
CA ALA A 142 -42.55 -67.65 -120.77
C ALA A 142 -41.17 -67.03 -120.49
N LEU A 143 -41.06 -65.71 -120.61
CA LEU A 143 -39.91 -64.94 -120.10
C LEU A 143 -40.10 -64.62 -118.62
N SER A 144 -39.01 -64.63 -117.84
CA SER A 144 -39.01 -64.40 -116.39
C SER A 144 -39.17 -62.93 -116.01
N VAL A 145 -39.85 -62.64 -114.90
CA VAL A 145 -40.04 -61.28 -114.35
C VAL A 145 -39.59 -61.24 -112.88
N THR A 146 -39.10 -60.11 -112.36
CA THR A 146 -38.65 -59.97 -110.95
C THR A 146 -39.13 -58.68 -110.28
N ARG A 147 -39.17 -58.65 -108.95
CA ARG A 147 -39.49 -57.49 -108.08
C ARG A 147 -38.67 -57.56 -106.78
N THR A 148 -38.18 -56.43 -106.24
CA THR A 148 -37.31 -56.41 -105.04
C THR A 148 -37.77 -55.33 -104.07
N VAL A 149 -38.03 -55.71 -102.81
CA VAL A 149 -38.42 -54.81 -101.74
C VAL A 149 -37.26 -54.56 -100.77
N THR A 150 -37.20 -53.37 -100.19
CA THR A 150 -36.27 -53.03 -99.11
C THR A 150 -37.02 -52.41 -97.95
N TRP A 151 -36.44 -52.49 -96.76
CA TRP A 151 -36.86 -51.65 -95.65
C TRP A 151 -35.69 -51.19 -94.82
N SER A 152 -35.75 -49.93 -94.41
CA SER A 152 -34.87 -49.44 -93.36
C SER A 152 -35.34 -50.07 -92.04
N ASN A 153 -34.39 -50.28 -91.14
CA ASN A 153 -34.70 -50.04 -89.74
C ASN A 153 -34.26 -48.59 -89.44
N ASP A 154 -33.49 -48.34 -88.40
CA ASP A 154 -33.23 -47.01 -87.84
C ASP A 154 -31.78 -46.54 -88.07
N THR A 155 -31.59 -45.26 -88.36
CA THR A 155 -30.24 -44.63 -88.43
C THR A 155 -30.20 -43.29 -87.70
N GLN A 156 -31.20 -43.01 -86.87
CA GLN A 156 -31.32 -41.74 -86.17
C GLN A 156 -30.78 -41.90 -84.75
N ILE A 157 -29.87 -41.02 -84.35
CA ILE A 157 -29.49 -40.95 -82.93
C ILE A 157 -30.67 -40.32 -82.16
N PRO A 158 -31.11 -40.90 -81.02
CA PRO A 158 -32.17 -40.31 -80.22
C PRO A 158 -31.76 -38.94 -79.65
N VAL A 159 -32.77 -38.11 -79.37
CA VAL A 159 -32.58 -36.75 -78.81
C VAL A 159 -32.88 -36.75 -77.32
N ILE A 160 -31.88 -36.48 -76.48
CA ILE A 160 -32.02 -36.31 -75.04
C ILE A 160 -32.37 -34.85 -74.71
N THR A 161 -33.48 -34.62 -74.01
CA THR A 161 -33.89 -33.30 -73.53
C THR A 161 -33.83 -33.25 -71.99
N PRO A 162 -32.83 -32.59 -71.38
CA PRO A 162 -32.68 -32.53 -69.92
C PRO A 162 -33.55 -31.46 -69.26
N SER A 163 -33.84 -31.66 -67.98
CA SER A 163 -34.56 -30.75 -67.08
C SER A 163 -33.71 -30.43 -65.83
N GLY A 164 -34.28 -29.74 -64.83
CA GLY A 164 -33.65 -29.47 -63.53
C GLY A 164 -33.47 -27.99 -63.20
N THR A 165 -33.26 -27.69 -61.91
CA THR A 165 -33.27 -26.34 -61.31
C THR A 165 -31.86 -25.75 -61.05
N THR A 166 -31.78 -24.69 -60.23
CA THR A 166 -30.61 -23.85 -59.93
C THR A 166 -29.31 -24.64 -59.75
N LEU A 167 -28.27 -24.34 -60.54
CA LEU A 167 -27.08 -25.20 -60.66
C LEU A 167 -26.08 -25.08 -59.48
N ALA A 168 -26.01 -23.90 -58.86
CA ALA A 168 -25.19 -23.63 -57.69
C ALA A 168 -26.12 -23.25 -56.52
N LEU A 169 -25.92 -23.89 -55.38
CA LEU A 169 -27.00 -24.04 -54.41
C LEU A 169 -26.80 -23.23 -53.10
N GLY A 170 -25.60 -22.67 -52.88
CA GLY A 170 -25.23 -21.91 -51.67
C GLY A 170 -24.31 -22.68 -50.71
N CYS A 171 -24.25 -22.22 -49.45
CA CYS A 171 -23.45 -22.84 -48.38
C CYS A 171 -24.25 -23.92 -47.63
N ASN A 172 -23.72 -25.15 -47.54
CA ASN A 172 -24.37 -26.35 -46.95
C ASN A 172 -25.72 -26.87 -47.54
N PRO A 173 -26.14 -26.58 -48.79
CA PRO A 173 -27.42 -27.05 -49.34
C PRO A 173 -27.42 -28.55 -49.68
N THR A 174 -28.61 -29.09 -49.93
CA THR A 174 -28.92 -30.48 -49.61
C THR A 174 -28.83 -31.46 -50.78
N ALA A 175 -28.74 -32.76 -50.47
CA ALA A 175 -28.89 -33.84 -51.44
C ALA A 175 -30.17 -33.75 -52.29
N GLY A 176 -31.25 -33.14 -51.77
CA GLY A 176 -32.48 -32.90 -52.54
C GLY A 176 -32.37 -31.74 -53.51
N ASP A 177 -31.77 -30.62 -53.09
CA ASP A 177 -31.48 -29.48 -53.97
C ASP A 177 -30.53 -29.90 -55.11
N ILE A 178 -29.54 -30.71 -54.76
CA ILE A 178 -28.60 -31.39 -55.63
C ILE A 178 -29.33 -32.26 -56.66
N GLU A 179 -30.17 -33.19 -56.24
CA GLU A 179 -30.92 -34.06 -57.13
C GLU A 179 -31.90 -33.30 -58.04
N ALA A 180 -32.60 -32.29 -57.53
CA ALA A 180 -33.50 -31.44 -58.31
C ALA A 180 -32.74 -30.57 -59.33
N ALA A 181 -31.54 -30.12 -58.98
CA ALA A 181 -30.64 -29.37 -59.86
C ALA A 181 -29.82 -30.28 -60.81
N LEU A 182 -29.72 -31.58 -60.55
CA LEU A 182 -29.24 -32.60 -61.50
C LEU A 182 -30.35 -33.03 -62.48
N GLY A 183 -31.60 -33.02 -62.03
CA GLY A 183 -32.79 -33.19 -62.86
C GLY A 183 -32.98 -34.59 -63.44
N THR A 184 -33.84 -34.65 -64.46
CA THR A 184 -34.18 -35.83 -65.28
C THR A 184 -34.10 -35.46 -66.76
N ALA A 185 -34.23 -36.42 -67.68
CA ALA A 185 -34.34 -36.15 -69.11
C ALA A 185 -35.47 -36.96 -69.77
N THR A 186 -36.03 -36.44 -70.86
CA THR A 186 -36.89 -37.19 -71.79
C THR A 186 -36.10 -37.54 -73.06
N VAL A 187 -36.50 -38.61 -73.74
CA VAL A 187 -35.90 -39.05 -75.01
C VAL A 187 -36.97 -39.14 -76.09
N GLU A 188 -36.66 -38.63 -77.27
CA GLU A 188 -37.49 -38.73 -78.47
C GLU A 188 -36.65 -39.23 -79.64
N ASP A 189 -37.26 -40.03 -80.51
CA ASP A 189 -36.66 -40.52 -81.74
C ASP A 189 -37.75 -40.74 -82.82
N ASN A 190 -37.37 -40.79 -84.10
CA ASN A 190 -38.30 -40.94 -85.22
C ASN A 190 -38.71 -42.40 -85.52
N CYS A 191 -38.04 -43.37 -84.91
CA CYS A 191 -38.10 -44.79 -85.21
C CYS A 191 -38.09 -45.65 -83.94
N SER A 192 -37.08 -45.47 -83.07
CA SER A 192 -36.93 -46.22 -81.84
C SER A 192 -36.16 -45.45 -80.75
N VAL A 193 -36.80 -45.18 -79.61
CA VAL A 193 -36.06 -44.73 -78.42
C VAL A 193 -35.44 -45.92 -77.70
N GLY A 194 -34.16 -45.79 -77.38
CA GLY A 194 -33.47 -46.72 -76.51
C GLY A 194 -33.90 -46.63 -75.04
N THR A 195 -33.27 -47.45 -74.20
CA THR A 195 -33.33 -47.23 -72.75
C THR A 195 -32.41 -46.06 -72.38
N LEU A 196 -32.99 -45.02 -71.76
CA LEU A 196 -32.22 -43.91 -71.20
C LEU A 196 -31.44 -44.39 -69.96
N GLU A 197 -30.13 -44.55 -70.12
CA GLU A 197 -29.20 -44.78 -69.03
C GLU A 197 -28.93 -43.47 -68.29
N ILE A 198 -29.04 -43.51 -66.95
CA ILE A 198 -28.76 -42.38 -66.08
C ILE A 198 -27.68 -42.82 -65.09
N THR A 199 -26.50 -42.20 -65.19
CA THR A 199 -25.34 -42.52 -64.36
C THR A 199 -24.91 -41.29 -63.56
N ASP A 200 -24.80 -41.44 -62.24
CA ASP A 200 -24.26 -40.38 -61.40
C ASP A 200 -22.78 -40.63 -61.11
N GLY A 201 -21.96 -39.60 -61.28
CA GLY A 201 -20.61 -39.55 -60.73
C GLY A 201 -20.64 -39.51 -59.19
N PRO A 202 -19.56 -39.94 -58.52
CA PRO A 202 -19.46 -39.85 -57.07
C PRO A 202 -19.54 -38.39 -56.60
N ILE A 203 -19.99 -38.18 -55.36
CA ILE A 203 -19.85 -36.89 -54.68
C ILE A 203 -18.36 -36.59 -54.53
N GLN A 204 -17.94 -35.43 -55.02
CA GLN A 204 -16.54 -35.02 -55.07
C GLN A 204 -16.38 -33.65 -54.40
N GLY A 205 -15.35 -33.46 -53.59
CA GLY A 205 -15.13 -32.20 -52.89
C GLY A 205 -14.24 -32.34 -51.67
N GLY A 206 -13.86 -31.18 -51.11
CA GLY A 206 -13.06 -31.08 -49.89
C GLY A 206 -13.92 -31.25 -48.65
N GLN A 207 -13.59 -30.50 -47.60
CA GLN A 207 -14.51 -30.29 -46.50
C GLN A 207 -14.81 -28.81 -46.17
N CYS A 208 -14.35 -27.73 -46.87
CA CYS A 208 -15.01 -26.70 -47.79
C CYS A 208 -15.40 -27.30 -49.15
N LEU A 209 -16.66 -27.20 -49.57
CA LEU A 209 -17.20 -27.40 -50.93
C LEU A 209 -17.23 -28.82 -51.53
N ARG A 210 -18.37 -29.15 -52.13
CA ARG A 210 -18.80 -30.43 -52.70
C ARG A 210 -19.53 -30.24 -54.03
N THR A 211 -19.49 -31.27 -54.88
CA THR A 211 -20.07 -31.31 -56.23
C THR A 211 -20.53 -32.73 -56.60
N ARG A 212 -21.40 -32.84 -57.62
CA ARG A 212 -21.88 -34.12 -58.18
C ARG A 212 -22.34 -33.91 -59.61
N THR A 213 -22.23 -34.94 -60.44
CA THR A 213 -22.63 -34.95 -61.86
C THR A 213 -23.61 -36.09 -62.12
N ARG A 214 -24.60 -35.84 -62.97
CA ARG A 214 -25.52 -36.82 -63.57
C ARG A 214 -25.30 -36.81 -65.08
N THR A 215 -25.19 -37.99 -65.66
CA THR A 215 -25.02 -38.23 -67.09
C THR A 215 -26.21 -39.02 -67.63
N PHE A 216 -26.70 -38.60 -68.80
CA PHE A 216 -27.81 -39.16 -69.55
C PHE A 216 -27.29 -39.66 -70.90
N ASN A 217 -27.47 -40.94 -71.18
CA ASN A 217 -27.04 -41.58 -72.43
C ASN A 217 -28.14 -42.53 -72.92
N VAL A 218 -28.27 -42.73 -74.23
CA VAL A 218 -29.26 -43.66 -74.82
C VAL A 218 -28.76 -44.13 -76.19
N THR A 219 -29.00 -45.39 -76.52
CA THR A 219 -28.72 -45.97 -77.85
C THR A 219 -30.00 -46.56 -78.39
N ASP A 220 -30.41 -46.22 -79.61
CA ASP A 220 -31.62 -46.73 -80.25
C ASP A 220 -31.60 -48.27 -80.46
N ALA A 221 -32.65 -48.83 -81.05
CA ALA A 221 -32.71 -50.27 -81.34
C ALA A 221 -31.75 -50.74 -82.46
N CYS A 222 -30.92 -49.83 -83.01
CA CYS A 222 -30.04 -50.04 -84.14
C CYS A 222 -28.56 -49.67 -83.87
N GLY A 223 -28.20 -49.29 -82.65
CA GLY A 223 -26.83 -48.95 -82.29
C GLY A 223 -26.45 -47.48 -82.54
N ASN A 224 -27.40 -46.62 -82.90
CA ASN A 224 -27.21 -45.18 -83.05
C ASN A 224 -27.23 -44.54 -81.63
N VAL A 225 -26.03 -44.29 -81.11
CA VAL A 225 -25.82 -43.70 -79.78
C VAL A 225 -26.13 -42.20 -79.81
N ALA A 226 -26.98 -41.74 -78.92
CA ALA A 226 -27.27 -40.32 -78.72
C ALA A 226 -26.03 -39.54 -78.28
N ILE A 227 -26.05 -38.24 -78.51
CA ILE A 227 -25.08 -37.33 -77.90
C ILE A 227 -25.34 -37.35 -76.39
N GLU A 228 -24.35 -37.82 -75.63
CA GLU A 228 -24.41 -37.85 -74.16
C GLU A 228 -24.62 -36.44 -73.59
N VAL A 229 -25.58 -36.32 -72.68
CA VAL A 229 -25.94 -35.07 -72.01
C VAL A 229 -25.63 -35.22 -70.52
N SER A 230 -24.97 -34.25 -69.91
CA SER A 230 -24.70 -34.27 -68.47
C SER A 230 -25.03 -32.96 -67.78
N ARG A 231 -25.27 -33.03 -66.47
CA ARG A 231 -25.60 -31.91 -65.59
C ARG A 231 -24.82 -32.05 -64.29
N THR A 232 -24.24 -30.95 -63.81
CA THR A 232 -23.32 -30.93 -62.64
C THR A 232 -23.69 -29.80 -61.72
N ILE A 233 -23.72 -30.05 -60.41
CA ILE A 233 -24.15 -29.09 -59.38
C ILE A 233 -23.04 -28.83 -58.35
N THR A 234 -23.19 -27.77 -57.53
CA THR A 234 -22.16 -27.35 -56.54
C THR A 234 -22.76 -26.80 -55.23
N TRP A 235 -22.09 -27.09 -54.09
CA TRP A 235 -22.53 -26.71 -52.73
C TRP A 235 -21.39 -26.65 -51.69
N SER A 236 -21.56 -25.97 -50.54
CA SER A 236 -20.54 -25.87 -49.46
C SER A 236 -20.71 -26.85 -48.25
N GLU A 237 -19.70 -26.99 -47.36
CA GLU A 237 -19.43 -27.79 -46.11
C GLU A 237 -17.91 -27.51 -45.76
N ASP A 238 -17.38 -26.97 -44.59
CA ASP A 238 -16.05 -26.19 -44.29
C ASP A 238 -15.02 -26.67 -43.23
N THR A 239 -13.85 -26.05 -43.41
CA THR A 239 -12.50 -26.20 -42.87
C THR A 239 -11.78 -24.83 -42.65
N ILE A 240 -12.45 -23.67 -42.65
CA ILE A 240 -11.81 -22.33 -42.59
C ILE A 240 -12.40 -21.47 -41.47
N ALA A 241 -11.63 -21.36 -40.37
CA ALA A 241 -12.01 -20.59 -39.19
C ALA A 241 -12.24 -19.08 -39.48
N PRO A 242 -13.19 -18.44 -38.76
CA PRO A 242 -13.48 -17.01 -38.86
C PRO A 242 -12.42 -16.18 -38.12
N VAL A 243 -12.44 -14.85 -38.32
CA VAL A 243 -11.45 -13.93 -37.73
C VAL A 243 -12.10 -12.89 -36.82
N ILE A 244 -11.63 -12.78 -35.58
CA ILE A 244 -12.12 -11.84 -34.56
C ILE A 244 -11.36 -10.51 -34.65
N THR A 245 -12.09 -9.40 -34.77
CA THR A 245 -11.58 -8.03 -34.63
C THR A 245 -12.14 -7.40 -33.36
N ALA A 246 -11.30 -7.24 -32.33
CA ALA A 246 -11.70 -6.71 -31.02
C ALA A 246 -11.18 -5.29 -30.77
N THR A 247 -12.05 -4.41 -30.26
CA THR A 247 -11.69 -3.10 -29.70
C THR A 247 -11.16 -3.25 -28.26
N GLY A 248 -11.05 -2.14 -27.50
CA GLY A 248 -10.49 -2.14 -26.15
C GLY A 248 -8.97 -2.33 -26.09
N THR A 249 -8.40 -2.21 -24.89
CA THR A 249 -6.96 -2.41 -24.60
C THR A 249 -6.78 -2.97 -23.18
N THR A 250 -5.53 -3.29 -22.79
CA THR A 250 -5.19 -3.49 -21.38
C THR A 250 -4.94 -2.13 -20.72
N LEU A 251 -5.71 -1.74 -19.71
CA LEU A 251 -5.76 -0.35 -19.20
C LEU A 251 -5.93 -0.30 -17.68
N SER A 252 -5.26 0.64 -16.99
CA SER A 252 -5.60 0.98 -15.59
C SER A 252 -6.49 2.22 -15.52
N LEU A 253 -7.52 2.19 -14.68
CA LEU A 253 -8.52 3.26 -14.54
C LEU A 253 -8.47 4.04 -13.21
N GLY A 254 -7.50 3.77 -12.33
CA GLY A 254 -7.25 4.61 -11.13
C GLY A 254 -8.41 4.65 -10.13
N CYS A 255 -8.56 5.76 -9.38
CA CYS A 255 -9.59 5.88 -8.34
C CYS A 255 -10.92 6.38 -8.86
N ASN A 256 -11.99 5.77 -8.35
CA ASN A 256 -13.39 6.07 -8.65
C ASN A 256 -13.70 6.22 -10.16
N PRO A 257 -13.17 5.36 -11.06
CA PRO A 257 -13.62 5.30 -12.44
C PRO A 257 -15.06 4.81 -12.48
N LYS A 258 -15.78 5.21 -13.52
CA LYS A 258 -17.18 4.82 -13.69
C LYS A 258 -17.23 3.48 -14.40
N ALA A 259 -18.30 2.72 -14.18
CA ALA A 259 -18.45 1.39 -14.78
C ALA A 259 -18.48 1.41 -16.31
N ASN A 260 -18.91 2.51 -16.95
CA ASN A 260 -18.74 2.67 -18.39
C ASN A 260 -17.26 2.73 -18.78
N ASP A 261 -16.41 3.45 -18.03
CA ASP A 261 -14.98 3.56 -18.31
C ASP A 261 -14.29 2.17 -18.22
N ILE A 262 -14.79 1.28 -17.34
CA ILE A 262 -14.36 -0.12 -17.22
C ILE A 262 -14.81 -0.96 -18.43
N GLU A 263 -16.07 -0.85 -18.84
CA GLU A 263 -16.63 -1.65 -19.95
C GLU A 263 -16.16 -1.18 -21.33
N ASP A 264 -16.05 0.14 -21.53
CA ASP A 264 -15.49 0.78 -22.73
C ASP A 264 -14.01 0.39 -22.94
N ALA A 265 -13.26 0.21 -21.84
CA ALA A 265 -11.87 -0.24 -21.87
C ALA A 265 -11.72 -1.74 -22.23
N LEU A 266 -12.59 -2.60 -21.69
CA LEU A 266 -12.66 -4.03 -22.05
C LEU A 266 -13.12 -4.23 -23.50
N GLY A 267 -13.97 -3.33 -24.00
CA GLY A 267 -14.35 -3.24 -25.41
C GLY A 267 -15.31 -4.33 -25.91
N THR A 268 -15.44 -4.39 -27.24
CA THR A 268 -16.37 -5.22 -28.01
C THR A 268 -15.66 -5.83 -29.22
N ALA A 269 -16.22 -6.86 -29.85
CA ALA A 269 -15.63 -7.46 -31.05
C ALA A 269 -16.65 -7.75 -32.17
N THR A 270 -16.16 -7.82 -33.40
CA THR A 270 -16.87 -8.34 -34.58
C THR A 270 -16.10 -9.51 -35.18
N ALA A 271 -16.74 -10.28 -36.05
CA ALA A 271 -16.07 -11.29 -36.86
C ALA A 271 -16.72 -11.42 -38.23
N ASP A 272 -15.91 -11.87 -39.19
CA ASP A 272 -16.26 -12.03 -40.59
C ASP A 272 -15.76 -13.41 -41.09
N ASP A 273 -16.44 -13.97 -42.08
CA ASP A 273 -16.17 -15.29 -42.65
C ASP A 273 -16.57 -15.39 -44.14
N ASN A 274 -16.17 -16.49 -44.78
CA ASN A 274 -16.47 -16.90 -46.15
C ASN A 274 -17.87 -17.52 -46.36
N CYS A 275 -18.43 -18.20 -45.34
CA CYS A 275 -19.87 -18.39 -45.18
C CYS A 275 -20.40 -17.42 -44.10
N THR A 276 -21.65 -17.57 -43.65
CA THR A 276 -22.23 -16.64 -42.67
C THR A 276 -21.85 -16.99 -41.23
N VAL A 277 -20.88 -16.28 -40.66
CA VAL A 277 -20.55 -16.33 -39.22
C VAL A 277 -21.40 -15.37 -38.38
N GLY A 278 -21.48 -15.63 -37.07
CA GLY A 278 -22.09 -14.75 -36.08
C GLY A 278 -21.12 -13.72 -35.47
N ILE A 279 -21.64 -12.95 -34.51
CA ILE A 279 -20.86 -12.01 -33.69
C ILE A 279 -20.07 -12.82 -32.64
N PRO A 280 -18.82 -12.44 -32.27
CA PRO A 280 -18.06 -13.14 -31.24
C PRO A 280 -18.72 -13.19 -29.86
N ASP A 281 -18.63 -14.36 -29.23
CA ASP A 281 -18.93 -14.55 -27.82
C ASP A 281 -17.96 -13.75 -26.96
N VAL A 282 -18.47 -13.22 -25.84
CA VAL A 282 -17.71 -12.40 -24.88
C VAL A 282 -17.73 -13.10 -23.52
N THR A 283 -16.55 -13.38 -22.96
CA THR A 283 -16.38 -14.05 -21.66
C THR A 283 -15.48 -13.21 -20.76
N ASP A 284 -15.98 -12.80 -19.61
CA ASP A 284 -15.17 -12.08 -18.62
C ASP A 284 -14.62 -13.03 -17.55
N GLY A 285 -13.30 -12.98 -17.37
CA GLY A 285 -12.60 -13.54 -16.23
C GLY A 285 -12.84 -12.72 -14.94
N PRO A 286 -12.42 -13.26 -13.79
CA PRO A 286 -12.69 -12.67 -12.48
C PRO A 286 -12.00 -11.32 -12.29
N ILE A 287 -12.50 -10.56 -11.32
CA ILE A 287 -11.75 -9.42 -10.76
C ILE A 287 -10.72 -9.99 -9.77
N MET A 288 -9.43 -9.62 -9.89
CA MET A 288 -8.36 -10.01 -8.97
C MET A 288 -7.75 -8.79 -8.28
N GLY A 289 -7.24 -8.94 -7.06
CA GLY A 289 -6.57 -7.87 -6.30
C GLY A 289 -5.05 -8.06 -6.25
N GLU A 290 -4.29 -7.00 -6.46
CA GLU A 290 -2.81 -7.00 -6.48
C GLU A 290 -2.21 -6.33 -5.23
N SER A 291 -2.92 -5.39 -4.59
CA SER A 291 -2.51 -4.70 -3.35
C SER A 291 -3.71 -4.15 -2.56
N SER A 292 -3.51 -3.26 -1.57
CA SER A 292 -4.55 -2.77 -0.65
C SER A 292 -5.74 -2.06 -1.31
N CYS A 293 -5.56 -1.44 -2.49
CA CYS A 293 -6.64 -0.77 -3.25
C CYS A 293 -6.66 -1.11 -4.76
N LEU A 294 -5.72 -1.93 -5.28
CA LEU A 294 -5.53 -2.21 -6.71
C LEU A 294 -6.19 -3.51 -7.16
N LEU A 295 -7.01 -3.42 -8.22
CA LEU A 295 -7.79 -4.49 -8.84
C LEU A 295 -7.43 -4.70 -10.32
N SER A 296 -7.76 -5.86 -10.89
CA SER A 296 -7.63 -6.27 -12.31
C SER A 296 -8.83 -7.11 -12.78
N ARG A 297 -9.16 -7.18 -14.08
CA ARG A 297 -10.25 -8.02 -14.69
C ARG A 297 -9.97 -8.28 -16.17
N THR A 298 -10.22 -9.48 -16.68
CA THR A 298 -9.98 -9.84 -18.09
C THR A 298 -11.28 -10.06 -18.88
N ARG A 299 -11.33 -9.67 -20.15
CA ARG A 299 -12.34 -10.03 -21.17
C ARG A 299 -11.69 -10.86 -22.27
N THR A 300 -12.38 -11.90 -22.75
CA THR A 300 -11.94 -12.79 -23.83
C THR A 300 -13.04 -12.93 -24.87
N PHE A 301 -12.66 -12.91 -26.15
CA PHE A 301 -13.52 -13.04 -27.32
C PHE A 301 -13.25 -14.37 -28.04
N ASN A 302 -14.30 -15.07 -28.46
CA ASN A 302 -14.22 -16.31 -29.22
C ASN A 302 -15.33 -16.40 -30.29
N VAL A 303 -15.13 -17.13 -31.40
CA VAL A 303 -16.19 -17.37 -32.39
C VAL A 303 -15.87 -18.59 -33.27
N THR A 304 -16.89 -19.21 -33.86
CA THR A 304 -16.80 -20.36 -34.77
C THR A 304 -17.74 -20.12 -35.96
N ASP A 305 -17.31 -20.49 -37.16
CA ASP A 305 -18.07 -20.27 -38.40
C ASP A 305 -19.21 -21.28 -38.60
N GLN A 306 -19.87 -21.21 -39.77
CA GLN A 306 -21.00 -22.05 -40.11
C GLN A 306 -20.63 -23.41 -40.70
N CYS A 307 -19.76 -23.50 -41.73
CA CYS A 307 -19.49 -24.83 -42.27
C CYS A 307 -18.60 -25.68 -41.28
N GLY A 308 -17.92 -25.12 -40.23
CA GLY A 308 -17.51 -25.84 -38.99
C GLY A 308 -16.35 -25.37 -38.02
N ASN A 309 -15.65 -24.23 -38.15
CA ASN A 309 -14.27 -24.05 -37.62
C ASN A 309 -14.04 -22.84 -36.66
N THR A 310 -13.00 -22.90 -35.82
CA THR A 310 -12.86 -22.02 -34.63
C THR A 310 -11.75 -20.97 -34.74
N ALA A 311 -12.08 -19.71 -34.45
CA ALA A 311 -11.12 -18.60 -34.42
C ALA A 311 -10.04 -18.74 -33.33
N LEU A 312 -8.95 -17.99 -33.50
CA LEU A 312 -8.01 -17.74 -32.41
C LEU A 312 -8.59 -16.70 -31.44
N GLN A 313 -8.65 -17.06 -30.15
CA GLN A 313 -9.22 -16.20 -29.11
C GLN A 313 -8.38 -14.92 -28.86
N VAL A 314 -9.06 -13.84 -28.50
CA VAL A 314 -8.46 -12.51 -28.24
C VAL A 314 -8.85 -12.02 -26.85
N SER A 315 -7.90 -11.50 -26.05
CA SER A 315 -8.17 -11.07 -24.67
C SER A 315 -7.68 -9.65 -24.35
N ARG A 316 -8.35 -8.99 -23.39
CA ARG A 316 -8.09 -7.62 -22.85
C ARG A 316 -8.13 -7.66 -21.32
N THR A 317 -7.31 -6.88 -20.60
CA THR A 317 -7.30 -6.87 -19.12
C THR A 317 -7.26 -5.46 -18.56
N VAL A 318 -8.28 -5.07 -17.80
CA VAL A 318 -8.44 -3.74 -17.20
C VAL A 318 -8.13 -3.78 -15.69
N THR A 319 -7.33 -2.86 -15.18
CA THR A 319 -7.02 -2.65 -13.76
C THR A 319 -7.63 -1.34 -13.24
N TRP A 320 -7.76 -1.18 -11.92
CA TRP A 320 -8.11 0.11 -11.30
C TRP A 320 -7.74 0.15 -9.82
N THR A 321 -7.47 1.34 -9.28
CA THR A 321 -6.93 1.55 -7.92
C THR A 321 -7.79 2.57 -7.18
N ILE A 322 -8.64 2.15 -6.25
CA ILE A 322 -9.55 3.07 -5.55
C ILE A 322 -8.81 3.85 -4.43
N ASP A 323 -7.78 4.64 -4.78
CA ASP A 323 -7.14 5.66 -3.91
C ASP A 323 -6.34 6.74 -4.65
N ASN A 324 -6.16 7.94 -4.05
CA ASN A 324 -5.12 8.96 -4.38
C ASN A 324 -5.19 10.37 -3.71
N VAL A 325 -6.06 10.69 -2.74
CA VAL A 325 -6.19 12.08 -2.22
C VAL A 325 -5.91 12.15 -0.74
N ASP A 326 -4.88 12.91 -0.34
CA ASP A 326 -4.54 13.16 1.06
C ASP A 326 -5.77 13.52 1.92
N PRO A 327 -5.90 12.96 3.14
CA PRO A 327 -7.02 13.24 4.01
C PRO A 327 -7.19 14.74 4.31
N VAL A 328 -8.31 15.31 3.90
CA VAL A 328 -8.65 16.73 4.05
C VAL A 328 -8.93 17.04 5.52
N ILE A 329 -7.92 17.51 6.24
CA ILE A 329 -8.03 17.96 7.63
C ILE A 329 -8.69 19.34 7.68
N SER A 330 -9.65 19.48 8.59
CA SER A 330 -10.35 20.71 8.95
C SER A 330 -10.57 20.76 10.47
N GLY A 331 -11.03 21.90 10.99
CA GLY A 331 -11.05 22.16 12.43
C GLY A 331 -9.68 22.62 12.94
N THR A 332 -9.48 22.60 14.26
CA THR A 332 -8.22 23.01 14.91
C THR A 332 -8.17 22.39 16.29
N MET A 333 -7.04 21.78 16.67
CA MET A 333 -6.87 21.26 18.02
C MET A 333 -6.61 22.40 18.99
N VAL A 334 -7.37 22.43 20.09
CA VAL A 334 -7.16 23.44 21.14
C VAL A 334 -5.82 23.18 21.86
N SER A 335 -5.07 24.25 22.09
CA SER A 335 -3.94 24.22 23.02
C SER A 335 -4.44 23.97 24.44
N MET A 336 -3.81 23.05 25.16
CA MET A 336 -4.19 22.73 26.55
C MET A 336 -3.03 22.96 27.52
N THR A 337 -3.35 23.51 28.69
CA THR A 337 -2.42 23.62 29.83
C THR A 337 -2.81 22.61 30.90
N ILE A 338 -1.82 21.94 31.50
CA ILE A 338 -2.01 20.97 32.59
C ILE A 338 -1.02 21.25 33.72
N ASN A 339 -1.40 20.95 34.97
CA ASN A 339 -0.46 20.88 36.08
C ASN A 339 0.40 19.63 35.93
N GLY A 340 1.71 19.76 36.13
CA GLY A 340 2.67 18.67 35.98
C GLY A 340 4.10 19.20 35.88
N CYS A 341 5.04 18.27 35.91
CA CYS A 341 6.46 18.54 36.16
C CYS A 341 7.31 18.36 34.90
N ASP A 342 7.01 17.35 34.08
CA ASP A 342 7.75 17.09 32.85
C ASP A 342 6.87 16.58 31.70
N ALA A 343 7.50 16.23 30.57
CA ALA A 343 6.77 15.82 29.37
C ALA A 343 6.01 14.48 29.50
N SER A 344 6.22 13.71 30.56
CA SER A 344 5.51 12.46 30.85
C SER A 344 4.15 12.66 31.53
N ASP A 345 3.90 13.82 32.15
CA ASP A 345 2.58 14.20 32.67
C ASP A 345 1.58 14.52 31.55
N ALA A 346 2.08 14.76 30.32
CA ALA A 346 1.25 15.02 29.17
C ALA A 346 0.39 13.78 28.81
N PRO A 347 -0.91 13.95 28.49
CA PRO A 347 -1.76 12.85 28.05
C PRO A 347 -1.14 12.04 26.93
N ALA A 348 -1.34 10.72 26.92
CA ALA A 348 -0.84 9.84 25.86
C ALA A 348 -1.38 10.28 24.48
N ALA A 349 -0.54 10.15 23.44
CA ALA A 349 -0.93 10.52 22.09
C ALA A 349 -2.08 9.63 21.57
N VAL A 350 -3.09 10.24 20.95
CA VAL A 350 -4.17 9.49 20.29
C VAL A 350 -3.68 8.83 19.00
N THR A 351 -3.91 7.53 18.89
CA THR A 351 -3.51 6.69 17.75
C THR A 351 -4.68 6.37 16.82
N THR A 352 -5.75 7.16 16.85
CA THR A 352 -6.98 6.92 16.08
C THR A 352 -7.64 8.22 15.59
N PHE A 353 -8.34 8.14 14.46
CA PHE A 353 -9.14 9.24 13.92
C PHE A 353 -10.20 9.75 14.93
N ALA A 354 -10.86 8.86 15.67
CA ALA A 354 -11.83 9.25 16.69
C ALA A 354 -11.19 10.04 17.85
N GLY A 355 -9.94 9.72 18.20
CA GLY A 355 -9.15 10.52 19.14
C GLY A 355 -8.89 11.93 18.60
N LEU A 356 -8.49 12.06 17.33
CA LEU A 356 -8.29 13.36 16.68
C LEU A 356 -9.58 14.20 16.61
N GLN A 357 -10.73 13.56 16.41
CA GLN A 357 -12.03 14.23 16.54
C GLN A 357 -12.29 14.76 17.95
N SER A 358 -11.97 13.98 19.00
CA SER A 358 -12.10 14.44 20.39
C SER A 358 -11.19 15.63 20.74
N LEU A 359 -10.11 15.85 19.97
CA LEU A 359 -9.22 17.00 20.07
C LEU A 359 -9.69 18.22 19.24
N GLY A 360 -10.69 18.06 18.35
CA GLY A 360 -11.27 19.15 17.55
C GLY A 360 -10.97 19.14 16.04
N LEU A 361 -10.49 18.02 15.49
CA LEU A 361 -10.32 17.86 14.03
C LEU A 361 -11.52 17.18 13.36
N SER A 362 -11.71 17.47 12.08
CA SER A 362 -12.61 16.76 11.16
C SER A 362 -11.81 16.45 9.90
N ILE A 363 -11.63 15.18 9.57
CA ILE A 363 -10.71 14.70 8.52
C ILE A 363 -11.49 13.84 7.54
N HIS A 364 -11.35 14.07 6.24
CA HIS A 364 -12.09 13.33 5.21
C HIS A 364 -11.28 13.05 3.95
N ASP A 365 -11.33 11.82 3.43
CA ASP A 365 -10.59 11.36 2.25
C ASP A 365 -11.56 10.97 1.11
N ILE A 366 -11.15 11.11 -0.15
CA ILE A 366 -12.04 10.92 -1.32
C ILE A 366 -12.17 9.46 -1.77
N CYS A 367 -11.26 8.59 -1.32
CA CYS A 367 -11.16 7.21 -1.78
C CYS A 367 -10.95 6.25 -0.60
N THR A 368 -10.06 6.60 0.33
CA THR A 368 -9.98 5.94 1.64
C THR A 368 -11.13 6.45 2.52
N ALA A 369 -11.58 5.63 3.47
CA ALA A 369 -12.55 6.05 4.48
C ALA A 369 -11.85 6.66 5.71
N ASP A 370 -12.39 7.74 6.26
CA ASP A 370 -11.83 8.53 7.37
C ASP A 370 -11.43 7.69 8.61
N GLY A 371 -12.16 6.60 8.88
CA GLY A 371 -11.88 5.66 9.97
C GLY A 371 -10.84 4.58 9.68
N SER A 372 -10.50 4.37 8.40
CA SER A 372 -9.38 3.51 7.96
C SER A 372 -8.04 4.25 8.00
N LEU A 373 -8.05 5.55 8.31
CA LEU A 373 -6.85 6.38 8.34
C LEU A 373 -5.92 5.95 9.51
N VAL A 374 -4.71 5.56 9.14
CA VAL A 374 -3.62 5.15 10.02
C VAL A 374 -3.04 6.38 10.71
N VAL A 375 -3.40 6.58 11.97
CA VAL A 375 -2.89 7.71 12.79
C VAL A 375 -1.64 7.29 13.54
N THR A 376 -0.55 8.02 13.32
CA THR A 376 0.70 7.95 14.09
C THR A 376 1.08 9.34 14.60
N SER A 377 2.05 9.45 15.50
CA SER A 377 2.41 10.72 16.14
C SER A 377 3.86 10.80 16.59
N PHE A 378 4.41 12.00 16.65
CA PHE A 378 5.69 12.29 17.29
C PHE A 378 5.65 13.62 18.06
N ASP A 379 6.48 13.73 19.10
CA ASP A 379 6.51 14.88 20.00
C ASP A 379 7.82 15.64 19.87
N VAL A 380 7.74 16.97 19.88
CA VAL A 380 8.88 17.87 20.02
C VAL A 380 8.72 18.63 21.34
N VAL A 381 9.63 18.41 22.28
CA VAL A 381 9.60 18.99 23.63
C VAL A 381 10.54 20.20 23.71
N SER A 382 10.10 21.26 24.39
CA SER A 382 10.87 22.50 24.57
C SER A 382 10.51 23.20 25.88
N GLY A 383 11.35 24.13 26.34
CA GLY A 383 11.19 24.79 27.65
C GLY A 383 11.77 23.98 28.82
N LEU A 384 11.59 24.51 30.03
CA LEU A 384 11.96 23.85 31.29
C LEU A 384 10.79 23.98 32.29
N CYS A 385 10.33 25.21 32.51
CA CYS A 385 8.95 25.46 32.94
C CYS A 385 8.46 26.81 32.36
N PRO A 386 7.26 26.86 31.75
CA PRO A 386 6.47 25.70 31.34
C PRO A 386 7.21 24.84 30.29
N VAL A 387 6.92 23.54 30.28
CA VAL A 387 7.33 22.62 29.22
C VAL A 387 6.29 22.69 28.11
N VAL A 388 6.73 23.01 26.90
CA VAL A 388 5.87 23.11 25.71
C VAL A 388 6.17 21.96 24.77
N ILE A 389 5.19 21.07 24.62
CA ILE A 389 5.20 19.91 23.73
C ILE A 389 4.40 20.27 22.48
N THR A 390 5.07 20.25 21.33
CA THR A 390 4.40 20.27 20.02
C THR A 390 4.27 18.84 19.53
N ARG A 391 3.09 18.26 19.73
CA ARG A 391 2.74 16.92 19.24
C ARG A 391 2.22 17.02 17.83
N THR A 392 2.83 16.31 16.89
CA THR A 392 2.36 16.26 15.50
C THR A 392 1.83 14.88 15.17
N TYR A 393 0.57 14.83 14.76
CA TYR A 393 -0.09 13.63 14.25
C TYR A 393 0.10 13.55 12.74
N ILE A 394 0.31 12.32 12.25
CA ILE A 394 0.38 11.97 10.84
C ILE A 394 -0.78 11.00 10.58
N ILE A 395 -1.61 11.30 9.59
CA ILE A 395 -2.86 10.61 9.30
C ILE A 395 -2.77 10.11 7.86
N ALA A 396 -2.47 8.82 7.69
CA ALA A 396 -2.22 8.19 6.39
C ALA A 396 -3.37 7.27 5.95
N ASP A 397 -3.53 7.10 4.64
CA ASP A 397 -4.68 6.43 4.02
C ASP A 397 -4.42 4.95 3.66
N ALA A 398 -5.41 4.26 3.07
CA ALA A 398 -5.33 2.82 2.76
C ALA A 398 -4.29 2.50 1.65
N CYS A 399 -3.85 3.52 0.92
CA CYS A 399 -2.79 3.47 -0.08
C CYS A 399 -1.67 4.50 0.17
N THR A 400 -1.52 4.87 1.44
CA THR A 400 -0.45 5.66 2.07
C THR A 400 -0.35 7.15 1.73
N ASN A 401 -1.37 7.78 1.12
CA ASN A 401 -1.49 9.25 1.07
C ASN A 401 -1.66 9.79 2.49
N SER A 402 -1.17 10.99 2.85
CA SER A 402 -1.18 11.40 4.27
C SER A 402 -1.14 12.90 4.54
N ALA A 403 -1.96 13.33 5.52
CA ALA A 403 -2.00 14.69 6.03
C ALA A 403 -1.52 14.76 7.49
N THR A 404 -1.16 15.96 7.97
CA THR A 404 -0.63 16.16 9.33
C THR A 404 -1.33 17.30 10.08
N ALA A 405 -1.38 17.20 11.42
CA ALA A 405 -1.91 18.24 12.28
C ALA A 405 -1.17 18.28 13.62
N SER A 406 -0.91 19.47 14.14
CA SER A 406 -0.13 19.67 15.37
C SER A 406 -0.97 20.22 16.52
N GLN A 407 -0.79 19.63 17.71
CA GLN A 407 -1.37 20.02 18.98
C GLN A 407 -0.26 20.63 19.86
N VAL A 408 -0.58 21.72 20.57
CA VAL A 408 0.31 22.29 21.60
C VAL A 408 -0.21 21.88 22.97
N ILE A 409 0.64 21.21 23.74
CA ILE A 409 0.38 20.85 25.15
C ILE A 409 1.40 21.61 25.99
N THR A 410 0.92 22.35 26.99
CA THR A 410 1.74 23.10 27.93
C THR A 410 1.65 22.44 29.29
N VAL A 411 2.72 21.79 29.72
CA VAL A 411 2.85 21.29 31.09
C VAL A 411 3.45 22.43 31.92
N GLN A 412 2.75 22.85 32.97
CA GLN A 412 3.21 23.89 33.86
C GLN A 412 2.78 23.55 35.28
N ASP A 413 3.74 23.32 36.16
CA ASP A 413 3.49 23.28 37.58
C ASP A 413 3.09 24.68 38.11
N VAL A 414 2.01 24.71 38.89
CA VAL A 414 1.49 25.87 39.60
C VAL A 414 1.28 25.58 41.10
N THR A 415 1.83 24.48 41.62
CA THR A 415 1.86 24.13 43.04
C THR A 415 3.04 24.86 43.70
N PRO A 416 2.83 25.65 44.77
CA PRO A 416 3.94 26.19 45.55
C PRO A 416 4.55 25.12 46.48
N PRO A 417 5.88 25.09 46.68
CA PRO A 417 6.54 24.11 47.55
C PRO A 417 5.93 24.04 48.96
N ASN A 418 5.84 22.83 49.50
CA ASN A 418 5.49 22.61 50.90
C ASN A 418 6.72 22.87 51.78
N VAL A 419 6.74 24.02 52.47
CA VAL A 419 7.86 24.48 53.31
C VAL A 419 7.51 24.34 54.79
N ILE A 420 8.41 23.72 55.55
CA ILE A 420 8.25 23.45 56.98
C ILE A 420 9.40 24.12 57.74
N ALA A 421 9.05 24.92 58.76
CA ALA A 421 10.01 25.56 59.65
C ALA A 421 10.60 24.54 60.63
N GLY A 422 11.94 24.53 60.74
CA GLY A 422 12.64 23.83 61.82
C GLY A 422 12.78 24.71 63.07
N THR A 423 13.88 24.52 63.81
CA THR A 423 14.23 25.30 65.00
C THR A 423 15.63 25.90 64.85
N ILE A 424 15.76 27.20 65.05
CA ILE A 424 17.06 27.91 65.17
C ILE A 424 17.28 28.35 66.62
N ALA A 425 18.48 28.86 66.95
CA ALA A 425 18.79 29.38 68.28
C ALA A 425 18.16 30.77 68.53
N ASP A 426 17.96 31.12 69.81
CA ASP A 426 17.37 32.40 70.24
C ASP A 426 18.25 33.63 69.91
N CYS A 427 19.56 33.43 69.67
CA CYS A 427 20.49 34.50 69.30
C CYS A 427 21.67 33.98 68.47
N TYR A 428 22.21 34.85 67.60
CA TYR A 428 23.45 34.64 66.85
C TYR A 428 24.40 35.84 67.01
N PHE A 429 25.67 35.66 66.63
CA PHE A 429 26.65 36.76 66.66
C PHE A 429 26.39 37.77 65.52
N THR A 430 26.15 37.28 64.28
CA THR A 430 25.89 38.11 63.10
C THR A 430 24.70 37.61 62.29
N ILE A 431 24.11 38.50 61.48
CA ILE A 431 22.95 38.19 60.63
C ILE A 431 23.21 37.01 59.67
N PRO A 432 24.34 36.93 58.93
CA PRO A 432 24.57 35.82 58.00
C PRO A 432 24.65 34.44 58.67
N LEU A 433 25.08 34.35 59.95
CA LEU A 433 25.07 33.08 60.69
C LEU A 433 23.64 32.63 61.00
N ALA A 434 22.77 33.57 61.38
CA ALA A 434 21.36 33.31 61.62
C ALA A 434 20.62 32.96 60.31
N GLU A 435 20.92 33.65 59.22
CA GLU A 435 20.35 33.37 57.89
C GLU A 435 20.79 31.99 57.37
N THR A 436 22.05 31.60 57.57
CA THR A 436 22.55 30.27 57.21
C THR A 436 21.81 29.18 58.00
N ALA A 437 21.71 29.34 59.34
CA ALA A 437 20.99 28.39 60.18
C ALA A 437 19.49 28.33 59.86
N ALA A 438 18.86 29.44 59.46
CA ALA A 438 17.48 29.48 59.02
C ALA A 438 17.26 28.70 57.70
N ILE A 439 18.20 28.78 56.76
CA ILE A 439 18.16 27.95 55.54
C ILE A 439 18.34 26.47 55.90
N GLU A 440 19.37 26.12 56.69
CA GLU A 440 19.64 24.72 57.09
C GLU A 440 18.50 24.09 57.91
N ALA A 441 17.78 24.89 58.71
CA ALA A 441 16.61 24.45 59.46
C ALA A 441 15.32 24.35 58.62
N THR A 442 15.29 24.91 57.39
CA THR A 442 14.10 24.90 56.54
C THR A 442 14.03 23.64 55.71
N VAL A 443 13.03 22.80 55.95
CA VAL A 443 12.77 21.60 55.14
C VAL A 443 11.67 21.93 54.14
N ALA A 444 11.98 21.85 52.85
CA ALA A 444 10.98 21.97 51.79
C ALA A 444 10.91 20.70 50.93
N THR A 445 9.68 20.40 50.48
CA THR A 445 9.35 19.30 49.57
C THR A 445 8.35 19.79 48.55
N ASP A 446 8.43 19.28 47.34
CA ASP A 446 7.59 19.68 46.21
C ASP A 446 6.98 18.45 45.54
N ASP A 447 5.85 18.59 44.82
CA ASP A 447 5.32 17.49 44.01
C ASP A 447 6.13 17.29 42.72
N CYS A 448 6.92 18.28 42.28
CA CYS A 448 7.87 18.15 41.18
C CYS A 448 9.31 17.88 41.63
N SER A 449 9.97 16.95 40.93
CA SER A 449 11.38 16.62 41.18
C SER A 449 12.32 17.67 40.60
N GLY A 450 12.48 18.80 41.30
CA GLY A 450 13.32 19.93 40.90
C GLY A 450 14.41 20.30 41.90
N PHE A 451 15.27 21.25 41.51
CA PHE A 451 16.12 21.97 42.46
C PHE A 451 15.32 23.13 43.07
N LEU A 452 15.08 23.08 44.38
CA LEU A 452 14.43 24.17 45.10
C LEU A 452 15.45 25.27 45.42
N ASN A 453 15.14 26.50 45.04
CA ASN A 453 15.96 27.68 45.30
C ASN A 453 15.54 28.34 46.62
N TYR A 454 16.50 28.54 47.53
CA TYR A 454 16.28 29.11 48.85
C TYR A 454 16.78 30.57 48.86
N ALA A 455 15.86 31.52 48.94
CA ALA A 455 16.15 32.93 49.14
C ALA A 455 15.91 33.32 50.59
N VAL A 456 16.79 34.12 51.19
CA VAL A 456 16.68 34.59 52.57
C VAL A 456 16.62 36.12 52.61
N LEU A 457 15.79 36.65 53.52
CA LEU A 457 15.68 38.07 53.79
C LEU A 457 15.52 38.31 55.30
N SER A 458 16.49 38.97 55.90
CA SER A 458 16.41 39.50 57.27
C SER A 458 15.81 40.92 57.31
N THR A 459 15.05 41.19 58.36
CA THR A 459 14.44 42.50 58.66
C THR A 459 14.44 42.74 60.18
N GLU A 460 14.35 43.99 60.63
CA GLU A 460 14.13 44.27 62.06
C GLU A 460 12.74 43.79 62.50
N ASN A 461 12.68 43.04 63.60
CA ASN A 461 11.41 42.59 64.18
C ASN A 461 10.83 43.72 65.07
N PRO A 462 9.59 44.19 64.84
CA PRO A 462 8.93 45.19 65.69
C PRO A 462 8.79 44.79 67.17
N SER A 463 8.98 43.50 67.50
CA SER A 463 8.96 42.96 68.86
C SER A 463 10.36 42.84 69.50
N GLY A 464 11.42 43.26 68.79
CA GLY A 464 12.82 43.08 69.17
C GLY A 464 13.52 41.93 68.43
N GLY A 465 14.80 42.11 68.14
CA GLY A 465 15.61 41.18 67.33
C GLY A 465 15.39 41.32 65.82
N ILE A 466 15.76 40.29 65.07
CA ILE A 466 15.50 40.20 63.63
C ILE A 466 14.40 39.17 63.33
N LEU A 467 13.69 39.41 62.24
CA LEU A 467 12.78 38.48 61.57
C LEU A 467 13.46 38.03 60.27
N ILE A 468 13.76 36.74 60.17
CA ILE A 468 14.33 36.10 58.98
C ILE A 468 13.20 35.42 58.23
N THR A 469 13.02 35.76 56.96
CA THR A 469 12.12 35.05 56.05
C THR A 469 12.95 34.17 55.13
N VAL A 470 12.66 32.86 55.09
CA VAL A 470 13.22 31.93 54.12
C VAL A 470 12.12 31.60 53.12
N THR A 471 12.28 32.09 51.89
CA THR A 471 11.40 31.85 50.76
C THR A 471 12.00 30.75 49.90
N VAL A 472 11.25 29.66 49.72
CA VAL A 472 11.62 28.56 48.83
C VAL A 472 10.83 28.69 47.54
N THR A 473 11.54 28.62 46.42
CA THR A 473 10.99 28.75 45.06
C THR A 473 11.34 27.51 44.25
N ASP A 474 10.40 26.97 43.49
CA ASP A 474 10.64 25.87 42.56
C ASP A 474 11.29 26.33 41.24
N VAL A 475 11.31 25.45 40.23
CA VAL A 475 11.86 25.71 38.89
C VAL A 475 10.88 26.44 37.94
N CYS A 476 9.61 26.55 38.32
CA CYS A 476 8.53 27.25 37.62
C CYS A 476 8.33 28.69 38.12
N GLY A 477 8.82 29.00 39.32
CA GLY A 477 8.68 30.29 39.97
C GLY A 477 7.52 30.37 40.97
N ASN A 478 6.83 29.26 41.28
CA ASN A 478 5.93 29.25 42.42
C ASN A 478 6.77 29.27 43.71
N SER A 479 6.24 29.84 44.78
CA SER A 479 7.03 30.07 45.99
C SER A 479 6.16 30.12 47.24
N ASN A 480 6.78 29.69 48.34
CA ASN A 480 6.20 29.63 49.67
C ASN A 480 7.31 29.92 50.69
N PHE A 481 6.96 30.33 51.91
CA PHE A 481 7.95 30.83 52.87
C PHE A 481 7.65 30.45 54.31
N VAL A 482 8.71 30.44 55.11
CA VAL A 482 8.67 30.34 56.57
C VAL A 482 9.45 31.47 57.20
N THR A 483 9.16 31.77 58.47
CA THR A 483 9.79 32.87 59.21
C THR A 483 10.34 32.41 60.55
N TYR A 484 11.53 32.91 60.89
CA TYR A 484 12.21 32.68 62.17
C TYR A 484 12.50 34.01 62.87
N THR A 485 12.53 34.01 64.20
CA THR A 485 12.84 35.20 65.02
C THR A 485 14.02 34.91 65.94
N THR A 486 15.01 35.79 65.97
CA THR A 486 16.23 35.63 66.78
C THR A 486 16.84 36.99 67.12
N LEU A 487 17.66 37.05 68.17
CA LEU A 487 18.51 38.19 68.49
C LEU A 487 19.84 38.13 67.72
N ILE A 488 20.58 39.25 67.71
CA ILE A 488 21.88 39.45 67.04
C ILE A 488 22.85 40.17 68.02
N ASN A 489 24.16 40.06 67.79
CA ASN A 489 25.23 40.61 68.63
C ASN A 489 25.29 40.02 70.06
N CYS A 490 24.92 38.75 70.24
CA CYS A 490 25.18 38.07 71.52
C CYS A 490 26.63 37.60 71.64
N SER A 491 27.42 38.30 72.46
CA SER A 491 28.68 37.75 72.99
C SER A 491 28.40 36.47 73.77
N GLN A 492 29.11 35.38 73.44
CA GLN A 492 28.99 34.10 74.15
C GLN A 492 29.51 34.14 75.60
N LEU A 493 30.21 35.21 75.98
CA LEU A 493 30.71 35.45 77.32
C LEU A 493 30.30 36.86 77.74
N LYS A 494 29.65 36.97 78.90
CA LYS A 494 29.28 38.25 79.53
C LYS A 494 29.82 38.31 80.93
N VAL A 495 30.83 39.13 81.14
CA VAL A 495 31.52 39.27 82.43
C VAL A 495 31.44 40.73 82.89
N SER A 496 31.37 40.92 84.20
CA SER A 496 31.55 42.24 84.78
C SER A 496 32.34 42.13 86.08
N VAL A 497 33.25 43.07 86.33
CA VAL A 497 34.18 43.09 87.47
C VAL A 497 34.54 44.54 87.80
N PHE A 498 34.80 44.83 89.07
CA PHE A 498 35.45 46.07 89.49
C PHE A 498 36.85 45.75 90.03
N ILE A 499 37.77 46.70 89.89
CA ILE A 499 39.10 46.69 90.51
C ILE A 499 39.10 47.83 91.52
N GLU A 500 39.50 47.58 92.77
CA GLU A 500 39.35 48.57 93.86
C GLU A 500 40.18 49.83 93.62
N GLY A 501 41.40 49.69 93.08
CA GLY A 501 42.33 50.78 92.83
C GLY A 501 41.71 52.00 92.12
N PRO A 502 41.22 51.84 90.88
CA PRO A 502 40.59 52.93 90.14
C PRO A 502 39.15 53.25 90.59
N PHE A 503 38.55 52.52 91.55
CA PHE A 503 37.13 52.66 91.85
C PHE A 503 36.79 53.88 92.73
N ASP A 504 35.91 54.76 92.24
CA ASP A 504 35.35 55.86 93.02
C ASP A 504 34.02 55.42 93.69
N PRO A 505 33.98 55.25 95.03
CA PRO A 505 32.78 54.83 95.75
C PRO A 505 31.71 55.93 95.90
N VAL A 506 31.97 57.16 95.46
CA VAL A 506 30.99 58.25 95.37
C VAL A 506 30.30 58.24 94.00
N LEU A 507 31.02 57.89 92.93
CA LEU A 507 30.49 57.80 91.57
C LEU A 507 29.94 56.40 91.22
N GLY A 508 30.39 55.35 91.92
CA GLY A 508 29.98 53.96 91.69
C GLY A 508 30.64 53.30 90.47
N ASN A 509 31.69 53.92 89.92
CA ASN A 509 32.39 53.56 88.69
C ASN A 509 33.91 53.64 88.90
N MET A 510 34.67 52.98 88.02
CA MET A 510 36.13 53.10 87.93
C MET A 510 36.57 54.33 87.12
N SER A 511 37.69 54.92 87.50
CA SER A 511 38.36 55.99 86.76
C SER A 511 38.99 55.45 85.48
N THR A 512 39.05 56.29 84.45
CA THR A 512 39.62 55.98 83.13
C THR A 512 40.91 56.76 82.89
N LEU A 513 41.67 57.08 83.95
CA LEU A 513 42.80 58.02 83.90
C LEU A 513 43.94 57.53 82.99
N LEU A 514 44.20 56.21 82.94
CA LEU A 514 45.16 55.62 81.99
C LEU A 514 44.80 55.92 80.52
N ASN A 515 43.50 56.03 80.22
CA ASN A 515 42.97 56.32 78.89
C ASN A 515 42.90 57.84 78.62
N GLU A 516 42.45 58.64 79.60
CA GLU A 516 42.45 60.11 79.51
C GLU A 516 43.87 60.68 79.36
N TYR A 517 44.85 60.04 79.99
CA TYR A 517 46.27 60.39 79.87
C TYR A 517 46.96 59.77 78.65
N HIS A 518 46.22 59.02 77.82
CA HIS A 518 46.71 58.35 76.61
C HIS A 518 47.97 57.49 76.89
N ILE A 519 47.88 56.61 77.89
CA ILE A 519 48.96 55.69 78.28
C ILE A 519 48.55 54.20 78.28
N LEU A 520 47.32 53.83 77.86
CA LEU A 520 47.03 52.43 77.54
C LEU A 520 47.92 51.93 76.38
N PRO A 521 48.10 50.61 76.20
CA PRO A 521 48.94 50.06 75.13
C PRO A 521 48.57 50.59 73.74
N GLY A 522 49.55 51.12 73.00
CA GLY A 522 49.35 51.75 71.70
C GLY A 522 48.94 53.23 71.73
N GLN A 523 48.76 53.84 72.91
CA GLN A 523 48.50 55.29 73.04
C GLN A 523 49.78 56.10 73.23
N ASP A 524 49.76 57.37 72.79
CA ASP A 524 50.82 58.36 73.00
C ASP A 524 50.28 59.53 73.85
N PRO A 525 50.86 59.81 75.04
CA PRO A 525 50.42 60.88 75.92
C PRO A 525 50.49 62.29 75.30
N ILE A 526 51.13 62.48 74.14
CA ILE A 526 51.04 63.71 73.34
C ILE A 526 49.59 64.07 72.95
N ASN A 527 48.71 63.07 72.84
CA ASN A 527 47.30 63.24 72.47
C ASN A 527 46.39 63.60 73.65
N SER A 528 46.84 63.36 74.89
CA SER A 528 46.05 63.65 76.09
C SER A 528 45.70 65.13 76.22
N THR A 529 44.53 65.42 76.80
CA THR A 529 44.17 66.78 77.24
C THR A 529 44.94 67.26 78.46
N ASN A 530 45.67 66.38 79.17
CA ASN A 530 46.49 66.75 80.33
C ASN A 530 47.89 67.22 79.87
N ILE A 531 48.16 68.52 80.06
CA ILE A 531 49.44 69.15 79.69
C ILE A 531 50.67 68.58 80.41
N LEU A 532 50.51 67.87 81.53
CA LEU A 532 51.60 67.20 82.23
C LEU A 532 51.87 65.81 81.65
N ALA A 533 50.82 65.08 81.23
CA ALA A 533 50.96 63.82 80.50
C ALA A 533 51.74 64.06 79.20
N GLN A 534 51.35 65.06 78.40
CA GLN A 534 52.04 65.49 77.17
C GLN A 534 53.55 65.83 77.36
N GLN A 535 53.99 66.16 78.57
CA GLN A 535 55.36 66.63 78.86
C GLN A 535 56.23 65.62 79.60
N LEU A 536 55.64 64.69 80.35
CA LEU A 536 56.35 63.79 81.26
C LEU A 536 56.06 62.30 81.00
N GLY A 537 54.95 62.00 80.33
CA GLY A 537 54.55 60.64 80.00
C GLY A 537 55.44 59.97 78.95
N VAL A 538 55.20 58.68 78.77
CA VAL A 538 55.91 57.86 77.77
C VAL A 538 54.87 56.98 77.07
N ALA A 539 54.85 57.03 75.74
CA ALA A 539 53.96 56.21 74.92
C ALA A 539 54.13 54.72 75.21
N SER A 540 53.01 54.00 75.32
CA SER A 540 52.99 52.58 75.62
C SER A 540 53.03 51.76 74.32
N PRO A 541 53.79 50.65 74.26
CA PRO A 541 53.84 49.81 73.05
C PRO A 541 52.45 49.21 72.75
N HIS A 542 52.17 48.97 71.46
CA HIS A 542 50.96 48.28 71.01
C HIS A 542 50.86 46.83 71.51
N GLY A 543 49.66 46.28 71.46
CA GLY A 543 49.35 44.92 71.89
C GLY A 543 48.70 44.86 73.26
N GLN A 544 48.33 43.65 73.70
CA GLN A 544 47.76 43.43 75.04
C GLN A 544 48.89 43.10 76.06
N PRO A 545 48.74 43.46 77.35
CA PRO A 545 49.85 43.45 78.31
C PRO A 545 50.22 42.07 78.87
N TYR A 546 49.50 41.01 78.49
CA TYR A 546 49.67 39.65 78.99
C TYR A 546 50.61 38.80 78.13
N ASN A 547 51.28 39.40 77.13
CA ASN A 547 52.27 38.74 76.29
C ASN A 547 53.61 38.43 77.01
N ILE A 548 53.83 38.98 78.21
CA ILE A 548 54.98 38.70 79.08
C ILE A 548 54.69 37.56 80.08
N ALA A 549 55.74 37.04 80.71
CA ALA A 549 55.58 36.14 81.86
C ALA A 549 54.88 36.86 83.03
N PRO A 550 53.98 36.19 83.79
CA PRO A 550 53.76 34.73 83.83
C PRO A 550 52.86 34.20 82.71
N TRP A 551 51.96 35.02 82.16
CA TRP A 551 50.89 34.56 81.27
C TRP A 551 51.40 34.07 79.90
N ASN A 552 52.42 34.74 79.35
CA ASN A 552 53.01 34.45 78.04
C ASN A 552 51.94 34.32 76.92
N TYR A 553 50.85 35.08 77.03
CA TYR A 553 49.67 34.92 76.20
C TYR A 553 49.87 35.60 74.83
N ALA A 554 49.88 34.78 73.77
CA ALA A 554 50.25 35.17 72.41
C ALA A 554 49.10 35.79 71.58
N GLY A 555 48.08 36.36 72.23
CA GLY A 555 46.99 37.06 71.54
C GLY A 555 47.41 38.41 70.95
N THR A 556 46.86 38.75 69.79
CA THR A 556 47.17 39.96 69.00
C THR A 556 46.01 40.96 69.00
N GLU A 557 45.00 40.76 69.84
CA GLU A 557 43.76 41.55 69.86
C GLU A 557 43.92 42.99 70.36
N GLY A 558 45.03 43.29 71.05
CA GLY A 558 45.45 44.65 71.38
C GLY A 558 46.27 45.33 70.27
N ASP A 559 46.75 44.60 69.26
CA ASP A 559 47.64 45.12 68.21
C ASP A 559 46.92 46.09 67.25
N GLN A 560 45.58 46.09 67.29
CA GLN A 560 44.68 46.94 66.50
C GLN A 560 44.19 48.19 67.25
N TYR A 561 44.59 48.38 68.52
CA TYR A 561 44.15 49.50 69.36
C TYR A 561 45.31 50.45 69.65
N GLY A 562 45.01 51.75 69.63
CA GLY A 562 46.01 52.81 69.85
C GLY A 562 45.59 54.16 69.30
N ASP A 563 46.54 55.08 69.26
CA ASP A 563 46.38 56.43 68.69
C ASP A 563 47.00 56.57 67.28
N ASP A 564 47.70 55.55 66.80
CA ASP A 564 48.48 55.61 65.56
C ASP A 564 47.59 55.55 64.30
N ILE A 565 48.08 56.04 63.16
CA ILE A 565 47.25 56.26 61.96
C ILE A 565 46.87 54.94 61.26
N GLY A 566 45.75 54.38 61.68
CA GLY A 566 45.15 53.15 61.14
C GLY A 566 44.41 52.31 62.19
N ASP A 567 44.70 52.56 63.47
CA ASP A 567 44.21 51.77 64.59
C ASP A 567 42.82 52.21 65.07
N ILE A 568 42.23 51.39 65.93
CA ILE A 568 40.95 51.62 66.59
C ILE A 568 41.20 52.42 67.87
N PRO A 569 40.69 53.66 68.00
CA PRO A 569 40.80 54.40 69.25
C PRO A 569 40.07 53.69 70.38
N TYR A 570 40.66 53.67 71.58
CA TYR A 570 39.99 53.14 72.77
C TYR A 570 38.68 53.92 73.03
N PRO A 571 37.55 53.23 73.33
CA PRO A 571 36.38 53.88 73.88
C PRO A 571 36.76 54.64 75.16
N GLN A 572 36.29 55.89 75.32
CA GLN A 572 36.63 56.73 76.49
C GLN A 572 36.22 56.11 77.84
N THR A 573 35.34 55.09 77.82
CA THR A 573 34.92 54.32 78.99
C THR A 573 35.90 53.22 79.39
N VAL A 574 36.93 52.90 78.60
CA VAL A 574 37.92 51.86 78.97
C VAL A 574 38.78 52.34 80.13
N VAL A 575 38.87 51.48 81.13
CA VAL A 575 39.75 51.60 82.30
C VAL A 575 41.10 50.97 82.00
N ASP A 576 41.10 49.69 81.61
CA ASP A 576 42.30 48.88 81.43
C ASP A 576 42.02 47.52 80.75
N TRP A 577 43.07 46.79 80.37
CA TRP A 577 43.03 45.41 79.87
C TRP A 577 43.03 44.35 80.99
N VAL A 578 42.28 43.27 80.79
CA VAL A 578 42.25 42.05 81.60
C VAL A 578 42.39 40.80 80.74
N LEU A 579 42.94 39.73 81.29
CA LEU A 579 43.02 38.42 80.64
C LEU A 579 41.89 37.53 81.15
N LEU A 580 41.04 37.03 80.26
CA LEU A 580 40.01 36.05 80.61
C LEU A 580 40.41 34.66 80.14
N SER A 581 40.06 33.64 80.92
CA SER A 581 40.04 32.26 80.48
C SER A 581 38.76 31.55 80.90
N VAL A 582 38.35 30.56 80.12
CA VAL A 582 37.20 29.71 80.43
C VAL A 582 37.67 28.27 80.58
N ARG A 583 37.35 27.67 81.73
CA ARG A 583 37.78 26.35 82.19
C ARG A 583 36.61 25.39 82.25
N SER A 584 36.83 24.15 81.86
CA SER A 584 35.78 23.13 81.70
C SER A 584 35.69 22.20 82.90
N GLY A 585 34.49 22.05 83.49
CA GLY A 585 34.18 20.94 84.41
C GLY A 585 34.76 21.01 85.83
N ASP A 586 36.09 21.08 85.99
CA ASP A 586 36.83 20.74 87.21
C ASP A 586 37.60 21.89 87.90
N SER A 587 37.60 23.09 87.30
CA SER A 587 38.28 24.34 87.74
C SER A 587 39.81 24.37 87.65
N LEU A 588 40.48 23.29 87.25
CA LEU A 588 41.94 23.24 87.10
C LEU A 588 42.40 24.08 85.89
N ALA A 589 43.58 24.69 85.96
CA ALA A 589 44.14 25.44 84.83
C ALA A 589 44.33 24.57 83.58
N SER A 590 44.64 23.28 83.75
CA SER A 590 44.71 22.29 82.66
C SER A 590 43.37 21.99 81.97
N SER A 591 42.25 22.53 82.45
CA SER A 591 40.91 22.40 81.84
C SER A 591 40.49 23.62 81.01
N GLU A 592 41.39 24.60 80.83
CA GLU A 592 41.21 25.77 79.97
C GLU A 592 40.86 25.36 78.53
N VAL A 593 39.73 25.85 78.03
CA VAL A 593 39.25 25.61 76.65
C VAL A 593 39.28 26.87 75.79
N TRP A 594 39.52 28.04 76.39
CA TRP A 594 39.51 29.35 75.74
C TRP A 594 40.22 30.37 76.61
N LYS A 595 40.97 31.30 75.99
CA LYS A 595 41.63 32.44 76.64
C LYS A 595 41.67 33.62 75.67
N TYR A 596 41.41 34.83 76.17
CA TYR A 596 41.42 36.06 75.37
C TYR A 596 41.60 37.29 76.29
N ALA A 597 42.32 38.30 75.81
CA ALA A 597 42.40 39.60 76.47
C ALA A 597 41.18 40.46 76.11
N ALA A 598 40.70 41.24 77.07
CA ALA A 598 39.52 42.10 76.92
C ALA A 598 39.72 43.41 77.71
N MET A 599 38.85 44.38 77.50
CA MET A 599 38.92 45.68 78.18
C MET A 599 37.85 45.75 79.27
N VAL A 600 38.20 46.24 80.46
CA VAL A 600 37.21 46.60 81.49
C VAL A 600 36.77 48.04 81.27
N LEU A 601 35.46 48.27 81.26
CA LEU A 601 34.85 49.58 81.16
C LEU A 601 34.60 50.19 82.55
N MET A 602 34.35 51.49 82.61
CA MET A 602 34.18 52.25 83.86
C MET A 602 33.01 51.78 84.73
N ASP A 603 31.97 51.20 84.13
CA ASP A 603 30.84 50.57 84.86
C ASP A 603 31.17 49.15 85.37
N GLY A 604 32.37 48.66 85.07
CA GLY A 604 32.82 47.30 85.34
C GLY A 604 32.39 46.27 84.30
N THR A 605 31.74 46.64 83.20
CA THR A 605 31.46 45.69 82.10
C THR A 605 32.76 45.30 81.40
N VAL A 606 32.95 44.01 81.11
CA VAL A 606 34.10 43.53 80.32
C VAL A 606 33.71 43.49 78.85
N ASP A 607 34.31 44.37 78.04
CA ASP A 607 34.15 44.44 76.60
C ASP A 607 35.18 43.56 75.89
N ILE A 608 34.70 42.58 75.14
CA ILE A 608 35.50 41.55 74.47
C ILE A 608 35.67 41.96 73.01
N PRO A 609 36.92 42.20 72.51
CA PRO A 609 37.15 42.63 71.14
C PRO A 609 36.47 41.72 70.10
N ALA A 610 35.85 42.34 69.08
CA ALA A 610 34.95 41.66 68.14
C ALA A 610 35.58 40.51 67.32
N ASN A 611 36.91 40.41 67.30
CA ASN A 611 37.68 39.35 66.64
C ASN A 611 37.94 38.12 67.56
N SER A 612 37.25 38.01 68.70
CA SER A 612 37.44 36.90 69.65
C SER A 612 37.12 35.54 69.02
N PRO A 613 37.96 34.50 69.27
CA PRO A 613 37.68 33.16 68.79
C PRO A 613 36.38 32.63 69.42
N PRO A 614 35.58 31.81 68.70
CA PRO A 614 34.32 31.29 69.22
C PRO A 614 34.55 30.47 70.49
N LEU A 615 33.69 30.66 71.49
CA LEU A 615 33.79 30.01 72.79
C LEU A 615 33.22 28.58 72.70
N PRO A 616 34.00 27.52 72.93
CA PRO A 616 33.56 26.12 72.74
C PRO A 616 32.67 25.64 73.90
N LEU A 617 31.43 26.12 73.90
CA LEU A 617 30.40 25.74 74.85
C LEU A 617 29.60 24.51 74.40
N THR A 618 29.28 23.66 75.38
CA THR A 618 28.28 22.60 75.26
C THR A 618 27.09 23.00 76.11
N GLU A 619 25.90 23.07 75.52
CA GLU A 619 24.67 23.51 76.21
C GLU A 619 24.39 22.65 77.45
N GLY A 620 24.07 23.29 78.58
CA GLY A 620 23.86 22.63 79.87
C GLY A 620 25.12 22.09 80.56
N ALA A 621 26.31 22.17 79.93
CA ALA A 621 27.57 21.87 80.61
C ALA A 621 28.01 23.03 81.52
N GLY A 622 28.85 22.73 82.52
CA GLY A 622 29.26 23.70 83.54
C GLY A 622 30.74 24.07 83.47
N TYR A 623 31.00 25.37 83.48
CA TYR A 623 32.29 26.02 83.25
C TYR A 623 32.67 26.94 84.42
N TYR A 624 33.93 27.37 84.44
CA TYR A 624 34.44 28.42 85.33
C TYR A 624 35.07 29.52 84.47
N ILE A 625 34.81 30.78 84.80
CA ILE A 625 35.43 31.95 84.16
C ILE A 625 36.52 32.44 85.10
N VAL A 626 37.75 32.57 84.64
CA VAL A 626 38.84 33.23 85.39
C VAL A 626 39.15 34.56 84.71
N LEU A 627 39.43 35.57 85.52
CA LEU A 627 39.82 36.90 85.09
C LEU A 627 41.06 37.33 85.88
N GLU A 628 42.11 37.68 85.15
CA GLU A 628 43.42 38.06 85.65
C GLU A 628 43.73 39.51 85.24
N HIS A 629 44.42 40.26 86.11
CA HIS A 629 44.78 41.65 85.90
C HIS A 629 46.22 41.89 86.38
N ARG A 630 47.00 42.73 85.67
CA ARG A 630 48.45 42.86 85.95
C ARG A 630 48.82 43.48 87.30
N ASN A 631 47.87 44.17 87.97
CA ASN A 631 48.07 44.84 89.26
C ASN A 631 47.24 44.21 90.40
N SER A 632 46.42 43.20 90.13
CA SER A 632 45.35 42.76 91.05
C SER A 632 45.31 41.25 91.27
N LEU A 633 44.77 40.80 92.40
CA LEU A 633 44.55 39.38 92.65
C LEU A 633 43.51 38.82 91.67
N PRO A 634 43.80 37.73 90.94
CA PRO A 634 42.87 37.18 89.97
C PRO A 634 41.63 36.57 90.63
N VAL A 635 40.52 36.55 89.90
CA VAL A 635 39.22 36.06 90.37
C VAL A 635 38.71 34.93 89.47
N MET A 636 38.02 33.95 90.06
CA MET A 636 37.37 32.86 89.34
C MET A 636 35.89 32.83 89.72
N SER A 637 34.99 32.61 88.76
CA SER A 637 33.55 32.50 89.02
C SER A 637 33.24 31.25 89.84
N THR A 638 32.06 31.19 90.46
CA THR A 638 31.48 29.87 90.78
C THR A 638 31.10 29.14 89.48
N LYS A 639 30.72 27.86 89.56
CA LYS A 639 30.43 27.06 88.35
C LYS A 639 29.19 27.59 87.61
N VAL A 640 29.41 28.20 86.45
CA VAL A 640 28.37 28.73 85.57
C VAL A 640 27.90 27.63 84.62
N ILE A 641 26.59 27.46 84.44
CA ILE A 641 26.04 26.55 83.43
C ILE A 641 25.85 27.30 82.13
N ALA A 642 26.33 26.73 81.02
CA ALA A 642 26.09 27.25 79.68
C ALA A 642 24.58 27.20 79.35
N GLN A 643 24.02 28.35 78.98
CA GLN A 643 22.62 28.50 78.59
C GLN A 643 22.56 29.31 77.29
N ASN A 644 21.76 28.84 76.32
CA ASN A 644 21.63 29.43 74.99
C ASN A 644 23.00 29.67 74.31
N SER A 645 23.93 28.71 74.44
CA SER A 645 25.31 28.80 73.94
C SER A 645 26.11 30.01 74.45
N ALA A 646 25.82 30.47 75.67
CA ALA A 646 26.52 31.56 76.36
C ALA A 646 26.81 31.27 77.85
N LEU A 647 27.76 32.02 78.42
CA LEU A 647 28.07 32.10 79.85
C LEU A 647 27.93 33.54 80.34
N GLN A 648 27.40 33.73 81.55
CA GLN A 648 27.34 35.04 82.21
C GLN A 648 27.74 34.94 83.68
N PHE A 649 28.59 35.86 84.15
CA PHE A 649 28.91 36.02 85.58
C PHE A 649 29.25 37.48 85.91
N ASP A 650 28.59 38.04 86.92
CA ASP A 650 28.86 39.39 87.42
C ASP A 650 29.61 39.30 88.75
N PHE A 651 30.93 39.47 88.69
CA PHE A 651 31.81 39.50 89.86
C PHE A 651 31.51 40.67 90.78
N ARG A 652 30.94 41.78 90.29
CA ARG A 652 30.55 42.94 91.12
C ARG A 652 29.44 42.57 92.11
N GLN A 653 28.56 41.66 91.73
CA GLN A 653 27.41 41.22 92.54
C GLN A 653 27.65 39.87 93.26
N ASN A 654 28.60 39.06 92.79
CA ASN A 654 28.84 37.70 93.28
C ASN A 654 30.30 37.54 93.70
N GLN A 655 30.53 37.12 94.95
CA GLN A 655 31.86 36.72 95.41
C GLN A 655 32.46 35.64 94.49
N SER A 656 33.74 35.79 94.18
CA SER A 656 34.59 34.81 93.52
C SER A 656 34.56 33.45 94.22
N TRP A 657 35.00 32.41 93.51
CA TRP A 657 35.20 31.08 94.06
C TRP A 657 36.27 31.12 95.17
N ILE A 658 35.94 30.49 96.30
CA ILE A 658 36.81 30.38 97.46
C ILE A 658 37.01 28.90 97.78
N LEU A 659 38.25 28.50 98.02
CA LEU A 659 38.55 27.17 98.55
C LEU A 659 38.02 27.07 99.98
N ASN A 660 36.96 26.28 100.19
CA ASN A 660 36.35 26.09 101.50
C ASN A 660 36.62 24.67 102.03
N LEU A 661 37.51 24.56 103.01
CA LEU A 661 37.86 23.30 103.69
C LEU A 661 37.25 23.22 105.10
N GLY A 662 36.03 23.74 105.26
CA GLY A 662 35.35 23.97 106.55
C GLY A 662 35.55 25.38 107.11
N ILE A 663 36.52 26.10 106.55
CA ILE A 663 36.68 27.56 106.63
C ILE A 663 37.00 28.08 105.21
N PRO A 664 36.57 29.31 104.84
CA PRO A 664 36.99 29.95 103.60
C PRO A 664 38.49 30.28 103.63
N LEU A 665 39.24 29.93 102.58
CA LEU A 665 40.68 30.15 102.46
C LEU A 665 41.02 30.89 101.16
N GLY A 666 41.42 32.15 101.30
CA GLY A 666 41.78 33.06 100.21
C GLY A 666 40.58 33.53 99.37
N TYR A 667 40.67 34.74 98.82
CA TYR A 667 39.67 35.35 97.95
C TYR A 667 40.31 36.50 97.16
N GLY A 668 40.10 36.54 95.84
CA GLY A 668 40.69 37.57 94.96
C GLY A 668 39.98 38.93 95.02
N GLN A 669 38.78 38.99 95.62
CA GLN A 669 37.95 40.19 95.71
C GLN A 669 37.23 40.29 97.05
N HIS A 670 36.95 41.52 97.49
CA HIS A 670 36.20 41.83 98.72
C HIS A 670 35.09 42.84 98.48
N LEU A 671 34.21 43.05 99.47
CA LEU A 671 33.01 43.87 99.34
C LEU A 671 33.30 45.30 99.81
N VAL A 672 33.23 46.26 98.88
CA VAL A 672 33.44 47.70 99.13
C VAL A 672 32.12 48.42 98.82
N GLY A 673 31.44 48.89 99.86
CA GLY A 673 30.06 49.37 99.73
C GLY A 673 29.12 48.21 99.38
N ASP A 674 28.37 48.37 98.28
CA ASP A 674 27.39 47.38 97.80
C ASP A 674 27.93 46.48 96.65
N ALA A 675 29.21 46.60 96.27
CA ALA A 675 29.82 45.86 95.18
C ALA A 675 31.14 45.19 95.56
N TYR A 676 31.43 44.03 94.97
CA TYR A 676 32.71 43.35 95.11
C TYR A 676 33.75 43.87 94.11
N MET A 677 35.01 43.94 94.55
CA MET A 677 36.13 44.50 93.79
C MET A 677 37.38 43.65 93.96
N MET A 678 38.12 43.42 92.86
CA MET A 678 39.42 42.75 92.89
C MET A 678 40.39 43.54 93.77
N TYR A 679 41.13 42.81 94.60
CA TYR A 679 42.19 43.40 95.42
C TYR A 679 43.34 43.90 94.54
N PRO A 680 43.74 45.18 94.64
CA PRO A 680 44.87 45.76 93.91
C PRO A 680 46.19 45.39 94.62
N ALA A 681 47.30 45.96 94.16
CA ALA A 681 48.64 45.78 94.71
C ALA A 681 49.26 44.36 94.59
N ASN A 682 48.78 43.55 93.67
CA ASN A 682 49.42 42.32 93.19
C ASN A 682 50.28 42.67 91.94
N GLY A 683 51.38 43.39 92.17
CA GLY A 683 52.23 43.96 91.13
C GLY A 683 53.41 43.09 90.69
N GLU A 684 53.85 42.14 91.54
CA GLU A 684 54.90 41.15 91.23
C GLU A 684 54.24 39.85 90.75
N GLN A 685 54.49 39.49 89.50
CA GLN A 685 53.77 38.41 88.82
C GLN A 685 54.70 37.24 88.41
N ILE A 686 55.99 37.27 88.76
CA ILE A 686 57.02 36.41 88.13
C ILE A 686 56.98 34.93 88.55
N ASN A 687 55.95 34.49 89.29
CA ASN A 687 55.91 33.13 89.85
C ASN A 687 54.49 32.53 90.09
N THR A 688 53.47 32.94 89.32
CA THR A 688 52.09 32.37 89.36
C THR A 688 51.43 32.38 90.74
N ARG A 689 51.77 33.36 91.58
CA ARG A 689 51.10 33.56 92.86
C ARG A 689 49.92 34.49 92.70
N GLY A 690 48.91 34.22 93.51
CA GLY A 690 47.93 35.22 93.92
C GLY A 690 48.09 35.48 95.41
N ASP A 691 49.22 36.02 95.86
CA ASP A 691 49.40 36.58 97.21
C ASP A 691 50.03 37.98 97.13
N ILE A 692 49.51 38.94 97.89
CA ILE A 692 50.03 40.30 97.97
C ILE A 692 51.05 40.35 99.11
N ILE A 693 52.32 40.51 98.79
CA ILE A 693 53.43 40.36 99.75
C ILE A 693 54.57 41.36 99.44
N SER A 694 55.69 41.30 100.15
CA SER A 694 56.81 42.24 99.97
C SER A 694 57.52 42.22 98.59
N PRO A 695 57.37 41.21 97.71
CA PRO A 695 57.79 41.35 96.31
C PRO A 695 57.00 42.43 95.55
N ASP A 696 55.71 42.59 95.83
CA ASP A 696 54.85 43.62 95.23
C ASP A 696 55.26 45.03 95.69
N GLU A 697 55.49 45.20 97.00
CA GLU A 697 56.16 46.38 97.57
C GLU A 697 57.50 46.66 96.86
N GLY A 698 58.25 45.61 96.52
CA GLY A 698 59.48 45.69 95.73
C GLY A 698 59.28 46.16 94.29
N GLN A 699 58.17 45.79 93.65
CA GLN A 699 57.81 46.25 92.30
C GLN A 699 57.31 47.71 92.33
N TRP A 700 56.50 48.08 93.34
CA TRP A 700 56.15 49.47 93.59
C TRP A 700 57.40 50.32 93.84
N LEU A 701 58.31 49.89 94.74
CA LEU A 701 59.59 50.56 95.02
C LEU A 701 60.48 50.74 93.77
N PHE A 702 60.35 49.85 92.77
CA PHE A 702 61.09 49.92 91.51
C PHE A 702 60.47 50.93 90.52
N ASP A 703 59.13 51.03 90.48
CA ASP A 703 58.41 51.94 89.59
C ASP A 703 58.18 53.35 90.20
N ASN A 704 58.26 53.50 91.53
CA ASN A 704 57.99 54.71 92.31
C ASN A 704 58.69 55.97 91.75
N GLY A 705 57.91 57.03 91.58
CA GLY A 705 58.31 58.27 90.92
C GLY A 705 58.12 58.25 89.39
N SER A 706 57.58 57.16 88.83
CA SER A 706 57.07 57.14 87.46
C SER A 706 55.79 57.97 87.37
N LEU A 707 55.82 59.05 86.59
CA LEU A 707 54.64 59.88 86.30
C LEU A 707 54.15 59.63 84.88
N PHE A 708 52.83 59.53 84.70
CA PHE A 708 52.13 59.24 83.45
C PHE A 708 52.72 58.03 82.69
N ARG A 709 52.73 56.85 83.34
CA ARG A 709 53.26 55.59 82.77
C ARG A 709 52.45 54.37 83.20
N TYR A 710 52.10 53.56 82.22
CA TYR A 710 51.47 52.25 82.41
C TYR A 710 52.42 51.26 83.10
N LYS A 711 52.14 50.92 84.36
CA LYS A 711 53.03 50.15 85.24
C LYS A 711 52.29 49.07 86.03
N SER A 712 53.05 48.14 86.64
CA SER A 712 52.50 47.18 87.62
C SER A 712 52.57 47.70 89.06
N GLY A 713 53.48 48.65 89.35
CA GLY A 713 53.49 49.42 90.60
C GLY A 713 52.36 50.46 90.75
N ASP A 714 51.64 50.78 89.66
CA ASP A 714 50.49 51.70 89.61
C ASP A 714 49.23 50.95 90.10
N HIS A 715 48.98 50.97 91.40
CA HIS A 715 47.97 50.17 92.09
C HIS A 715 46.61 50.86 92.17
N ASP A 716 46.56 52.20 92.20
CA ASP A 716 45.29 52.95 92.06
C ASP A 716 44.90 53.20 90.58
N MET A 717 45.84 52.97 89.66
CA MET A 717 45.66 53.11 88.21
C MET A 717 45.37 54.56 87.76
N ASN A 718 45.86 55.55 88.53
CA ASN A 718 45.85 56.96 88.13
C ASN A 718 46.95 57.30 87.10
N GLY A 719 47.90 56.39 86.86
CA GLY A 719 49.01 56.56 85.92
C GLY A 719 50.29 57.12 86.54
N ASN A 720 50.33 57.36 87.86
CA ASN A 720 51.50 57.87 88.58
C ASN A 720 51.78 56.97 89.80
N VAL A 721 52.98 56.41 89.88
CA VAL A 721 53.39 55.52 90.97
C VAL A 721 53.94 56.33 92.14
N ASP A 722 53.18 56.49 93.21
CA ASP A 722 53.57 57.24 94.42
C ASP A 722 53.08 56.59 95.75
N ALA A 723 53.07 57.34 96.85
CA ALA A 723 52.69 56.85 98.18
C ALA A 723 51.20 56.49 98.32
N THR A 724 50.35 56.82 97.34
CA THR A 724 48.96 56.36 97.26
C THR A 724 48.88 54.87 96.93
N ASP A 725 49.73 54.37 96.04
CA ASP A 725 49.87 52.95 95.74
C ASP A 725 50.49 52.16 96.91
N GLU A 726 51.50 52.74 97.57
CA GLU A 726 52.10 52.17 98.79
C GLU A 726 51.03 51.95 99.86
N PHE A 727 50.06 52.88 99.98
CA PHE A 727 48.94 52.75 100.90
C PHE A 727 47.97 51.62 100.52
N LEU A 728 47.68 51.42 99.22
CA LEU A 728 46.88 50.29 98.75
C LEU A 728 47.59 48.94 98.99
N TRP A 729 48.91 48.88 98.83
CA TRP A 729 49.67 47.69 99.21
C TRP A 729 49.67 47.46 100.72
N LEU A 730 49.91 48.48 101.53
CA LEU A 730 49.89 48.39 103.00
C LEU A 730 48.51 47.96 103.56
N LEU A 731 47.42 48.28 102.87
CA LEU A 731 46.06 47.86 103.22
C LEU A 731 45.82 46.37 102.90
N ASN A 732 46.38 45.87 101.80
CA ASN A 732 46.04 44.57 101.22
C ASN A 732 47.17 43.50 101.34
N ASN A 733 48.30 43.85 101.95
CA ASN A 733 49.38 42.94 102.29
C ASN A 733 48.88 41.72 103.10
N SER A 734 49.38 40.54 102.72
CA SER A 734 49.04 39.22 103.25
C SER A 734 47.63 38.71 102.91
N ILE A 735 46.92 39.38 101.99
CA ILE A 735 45.76 38.81 101.30
C ILE A 735 46.23 37.89 100.16
N PHE A 736 45.47 36.84 99.89
CA PHE A 736 45.78 35.86 98.84
C PHE A 736 44.53 35.19 98.28
N THR A 737 44.65 34.54 97.13
CA THR A 737 43.64 33.71 96.46
C THR A 737 44.20 32.32 96.15
N LEU A 738 43.36 31.28 96.22
CA LEU A 738 43.76 29.87 96.04
C LEU A 738 43.13 29.23 94.79
N ILE A 739 42.84 30.05 93.77
CA ILE A 739 42.44 29.59 92.43
C ILE A 739 43.56 28.68 91.88
N PRO A 740 43.25 27.55 91.21
CA PRO A 740 44.28 26.74 90.56
C PRO A 740 44.99 27.52 89.44
N PHE A 741 46.32 27.48 89.42
CA PHE A 741 47.16 27.98 88.32
C PHE A 741 47.88 26.80 87.63
#